data_AF-A0A8T1M8X7-F1
#
_entry.id   AF-A0A8T1M8X7-F1
#
_cell.length_a   1.000
_cell.length_b   1.000
_cell.length_c   1.000
_cell.angle_alpha   90.00
_cell.angle_beta   90.00
_cell.angle_gamma   90.00
#
_symmetry.space_group_name_H-M   'P 1'
#
loop_
_entity.id
_entity.type
_entity.pdbx_description
1 polymer ?
#
loop_
_entity_poly.entity_id
_entity_poly.type
_entity_poly.pdbx_seq_one_letter_code
_entity_poly.pdbx_strand_id
1 'polypeptide(L)'
;MPRTYDEELKFLEKITPTCWKIKKGFVPNMNVEGVFYVNDFLEKLMFDELRNFTRSGDFGGFLPGMKQIGNVAALPGIVHRSVGLPDVHSGYGFAIGNMAAFDLSDPNAVVSPGGVGFDINCGVRLLRTNLTLKQVLPVKEKLTQTLFDHIPVGVGSKGVIPMDAQALEEALEMGMDWSLRQGYVWADDKEHCEEYGRMLQADPSKVSSRAKKRGLPQLGTLGAGNHYAEIQVVEQIFDKHAATKMGIDQLNQVVLMIHCGSRGMGHQVATDALVAMERAMKRDKIEVNDRQLACARVDSQEGQDYLKAMAAAANYAWVNRSSMTFLARQAFAKIFQSTPDDLDMHIIYDVSHNIAKVEEHWVDGKIKTLLVHRKGSTRAFPPHHPLIPVDYQLTGQPVLIGGTMGTCSYVLTGTEQAMTETFGSTCHGAGRALSRAKSRRNLDYTDVLEDLQAKGISIRVASPKLVMEEAPESYKNVTDVVDTSTCFVLHCTQHQMEIPEDDSDLLGKTATEIESDLKNRDVIMQHGLVEELTGPRLFGISKPVDEIIASSTPWTRIRHLFNSDPMLSDTDLSKTGSRAIRLPMIIGCVVGVGVGFARLLTAYDEFIRANRLTAWRTREMAKRRAADYSSFKAITFGVSTGLKATFLAAGCYSFPLLLTAWQGKTSWWENAAGWGSACAIYCMGRGRRQMLVAGLVAAVPGLIYGSVNCVAARQLGLTFEDMYREHVTVMTRNQFVEP
;
A
#
# COMPACT_ATOMS: atom_id res chain seq x y z
N MET A 1 -44.42 17.90 5.89
CA MET A 1 -44.87 16.51 6.06
C MET A 1 -43.83 15.59 5.47
N PRO A 2 -43.62 14.37 6.00
CA PRO A 2 -42.79 13.38 5.31
C PRO A 2 -43.36 13.13 3.91
N ARG A 3 -42.48 12.99 2.91
CA ARG A 3 -42.91 12.69 1.54
C ARG A 3 -43.50 11.28 1.45
N THR A 4 -44.53 11.15 0.63
CA THR A 4 -45.12 9.87 0.26
C THR A 4 -44.16 9.04 -0.60
N TYR A 5 -44.41 7.74 -0.72
CA TYR A 5 -43.59 6.85 -1.57
C TYR A 5 -43.49 7.37 -3.01
N ASP A 6 -44.60 7.78 -3.61
CA ASP A 6 -44.63 8.27 -4.99
C ASP A 6 -43.88 9.60 -5.17
N GLU A 7 -43.82 10.43 -4.13
CA GLU A 7 -43.00 11.63 -4.12
C GLU A 7 -41.51 11.32 -3.97
N GLU A 8 -41.15 10.30 -3.19
CA GLU A 8 -39.77 9.81 -3.07
C GLU A 8 -39.25 9.23 -4.40
N LEU A 9 -40.09 8.48 -5.12
CA LEU A 9 -39.74 7.88 -6.42
C LEU A 9 -39.32 8.90 -7.48
N LYS A 10 -39.82 10.14 -7.41
CA LYS A 10 -39.47 11.21 -8.37
C LYS A 10 -37.98 11.58 -8.35
N PHE A 11 -37.27 11.25 -7.27
CA PHE A 11 -35.83 11.50 -7.10
C PHE A 11 -34.96 10.30 -7.48
N LEU A 12 -35.56 9.16 -7.83
CA LEU A 12 -34.85 7.95 -8.22
C LEU A 12 -34.94 7.77 -9.74
N GLU A 13 -33.81 7.52 -10.38
CA GLU A 13 -33.72 7.33 -11.83
C GLU A 13 -32.86 6.12 -12.15
N LYS A 14 -33.41 5.14 -12.87
CA LYS A 14 -32.66 3.98 -13.35
C LYS A 14 -31.77 4.44 -14.52
N ILE A 15 -30.46 4.29 -14.38
CA ILE A 15 -29.47 4.71 -15.37
C ILE A 15 -29.09 3.54 -16.28
N THR A 16 -28.86 2.37 -15.69
CA THR A 16 -28.58 1.12 -16.38
C THR A 16 -29.43 0.00 -15.75
N PRO A 17 -29.47 -1.22 -16.32
CA PRO A 17 -30.18 -2.34 -15.70
C PRO A 17 -29.80 -2.60 -14.24
N THR A 18 -28.56 -2.27 -13.86
CA THR A 18 -28.01 -2.52 -12.52
C THR A 18 -27.68 -1.25 -11.73
N CYS A 19 -27.92 -0.04 -12.27
CA CYS A 19 -27.52 1.22 -11.63
C CYS A 19 -28.69 2.19 -11.51
N TRP A 20 -28.84 2.73 -10.31
CA TRP A 20 -29.83 3.75 -9.98
C TRP A 20 -29.15 5.01 -9.44
N LYS A 21 -29.64 6.17 -9.87
CA LYS A 21 -29.22 7.49 -9.41
C LYS A 21 -30.23 8.06 -8.42
N ILE A 22 -29.72 8.62 -7.33
CA ILE A 22 -30.44 9.38 -6.33
C ILE A 22 -30.17 10.87 -6.57
N LYS A 23 -31.16 11.58 -7.11
CA LYS A 23 -31.07 13.00 -7.45
C LYS A 23 -30.92 13.87 -6.21
N LYS A 24 -30.22 15.00 -6.38
CA LYS A 24 -30.18 16.07 -5.37
C LYS A 24 -31.59 16.49 -4.98
N GLY A 25 -31.79 16.73 -3.68
CA GLY A 25 -33.11 17.00 -3.09
C GLY A 25 -33.84 15.73 -2.61
N PHE A 26 -33.28 14.52 -2.81
CA PHE A 26 -33.80 13.32 -2.16
C PHE A 26 -33.66 13.38 -0.62
N VAL A 27 -32.67 14.08 -0.11
CA VAL A 27 -32.64 14.58 1.27
C VAL A 27 -32.18 16.03 1.25
N PRO A 28 -32.42 16.81 2.32
CA PRO A 28 -31.90 18.17 2.40
C PRO A 28 -30.38 18.21 2.25
N ASN A 29 -29.85 19.31 1.71
CA ASN A 29 -28.42 19.64 1.72
C ASN A 29 -27.48 18.68 0.97
N MET A 30 -27.98 17.88 0.01
CA MET A 30 -27.12 17.04 -0.84
C MET A 30 -26.12 17.87 -1.64
N ASN A 31 -24.82 17.67 -1.38
CA ASN A 31 -23.71 18.32 -2.09
C ASN A 31 -23.41 17.64 -3.43
N VAL A 32 -23.60 16.31 -3.48
CA VAL A 32 -23.43 15.47 -4.68
C VAL A 32 -24.67 14.59 -4.88
N GLU A 33 -24.74 13.88 -6.00
CA GLU A 33 -25.76 12.85 -6.21
C GLU A 33 -25.38 11.56 -5.48
N GLY A 34 -26.38 10.72 -5.20
CA GLY A 34 -26.13 9.35 -4.77
C GLY A 34 -26.26 8.40 -5.96
N VAL A 35 -25.59 7.25 -5.90
CA VAL A 35 -25.85 6.12 -6.80
C VAL A 35 -25.92 4.84 -6.00
N PHE A 36 -26.68 3.85 -6.47
CA PHE A 36 -26.64 2.51 -5.92
C PHE A 36 -26.77 1.44 -7.01
N TYR A 37 -26.10 0.32 -6.80
CA TYR A 37 -26.04 -0.77 -7.76
C TYR A 37 -26.88 -1.95 -7.26
N VAL A 38 -27.88 -2.38 -8.03
CA VAL A 38 -28.76 -3.51 -7.70
C VAL A 38 -29.30 -4.15 -8.98
N ASN A 39 -29.31 -5.48 -9.06
CA ASN A 39 -30.11 -6.19 -10.07
C ASN A 39 -31.61 -6.21 -9.69
N ASP A 40 -32.46 -6.80 -10.54
CA ASP A 40 -33.91 -6.81 -10.33
C ASP A 40 -34.35 -7.47 -8.99
N PHE A 41 -33.59 -8.46 -8.50
CA PHE A 41 -33.87 -9.12 -7.21
C PHE A 41 -33.51 -8.22 -6.03
N LEU A 42 -32.33 -7.62 -6.05
CA LEU A 42 -31.83 -6.73 -5.00
C LEU A 42 -32.58 -5.40 -4.98
N GLU A 43 -33.04 -4.94 -6.15
CA GLU A 43 -33.85 -3.73 -6.31
C GLU A 43 -35.09 -3.80 -5.43
N LYS A 44 -35.83 -4.92 -5.49
CA LYS A 44 -37.03 -5.12 -4.68
C LYS A 44 -36.79 -4.89 -3.19
N LEU A 45 -35.67 -5.39 -2.64
CA LEU A 45 -35.34 -5.24 -1.22
C LEU A 45 -35.16 -3.76 -0.84
N MET A 46 -34.45 -2.99 -1.67
CA MET A 46 -34.20 -1.57 -1.44
C MET A 46 -35.49 -0.74 -1.51
N PHE A 47 -36.34 -1.01 -2.52
CA PHE A 47 -37.59 -0.28 -2.70
C PHE A 47 -38.65 -0.66 -1.67
N ASP A 48 -38.69 -1.92 -1.22
CA ASP A 48 -39.58 -2.35 -0.13
C ASP A 48 -39.19 -1.68 1.19
N GLU A 49 -37.90 -1.51 1.48
CA GLU A 49 -37.42 -0.76 2.64
C GLU A 49 -37.88 0.70 2.62
N LEU A 50 -37.70 1.38 1.48
CA LEU A 50 -38.17 2.76 1.30
C LEU A 50 -39.70 2.86 1.41
N ARG A 51 -40.44 1.93 0.80
CA ARG A 51 -41.91 1.89 0.86
C ARG A 51 -42.39 1.73 2.30
N ASN A 52 -41.80 0.80 3.05
CA ASN A 52 -42.15 0.58 4.44
C ASN A 52 -41.92 1.84 5.28
N PHE A 53 -40.78 2.51 5.09
CA PHE A 53 -40.46 3.77 5.77
C PHE A 53 -41.51 4.87 5.54
N THR A 54 -41.96 5.04 4.30
CA THR A 54 -42.98 6.06 3.97
C THR A 54 -44.38 5.74 4.48
N ARG A 55 -44.68 4.47 4.79
CA ARG A 55 -46.00 4.04 5.29
C ARG A 55 -46.14 4.19 6.79
N SER A 56 -45.14 3.75 7.55
CA SER A 56 -45.27 3.68 9.01
C SER A 56 -44.99 5.01 9.70
N GLY A 57 -44.22 5.92 9.08
CA GLY A 57 -43.88 7.25 9.64
C GLY A 57 -43.03 7.23 10.92
N ASP A 58 -42.99 6.09 11.61
CA ASP A 58 -42.26 5.80 12.81
C ASP A 58 -41.44 4.51 12.58
N PHE A 59 -40.13 4.60 12.81
CA PHE A 59 -39.24 3.46 12.76
C PHE A 59 -38.38 3.51 14.02
N GLY A 60 -38.60 2.56 14.94
CA GLY A 60 -37.68 2.30 16.06
C GLY A 60 -36.35 1.66 15.62
N GLY A 61 -35.88 1.94 14.40
CA GLY A 61 -34.71 1.33 13.75
C GLY A 61 -33.93 2.33 12.87
N PHE A 62 -33.01 1.81 12.05
CA PHE A 62 -32.18 2.65 11.14
C PHE A 62 -33.00 3.18 9.95
N LEU A 63 -32.57 4.31 9.38
CA LEU A 63 -33.13 4.84 8.12
C LEU A 63 -32.89 3.85 6.96
N PRO A 64 -33.77 3.83 5.93
CA PRO A 64 -33.54 3.04 4.72
C PRO A 64 -32.17 3.30 4.09
N GLY A 65 -31.54 2.27 3.52
CA GLY A 65 -30.23 2.38 2.87
C GLY A 65 -30.18 3.52 1.84
N MET A 66 -31.23 3.68 1.03
CA MET A 66 -31.34 4.80 0.07
C MET A 66 -31.28 6.18 0.75
N LYS A 67 -31.94 6.35 1.90
CA LYS A 67 -31.92 7.60 2.66
C LYS A 67 -30.55 7.86 3.27
N GLN A 68 -29.87 6.81 3.71
CA GLN A 68 -28.51 6.91 4.24
C GLN A 68 -27.50 7.32 3.16
N ILE A 69 -27.58 6.74 1.95
CA ILE A 69 -26.77 7.18 0.80
C ILE A 69 -27.01 8.66 0.51
N GLY A 70 -28.27 9.10 0.50
CA GLY A 70 -28.62 10.51 0.35
C GLY A 70 -28.02 11.39 1.46
N ASN A 71 -28.08 10.96 2.72
CA ASN A 71 -27.53 11.73 3.84
C ASN A 71 -26.00 11.81 3.79
N VAL A 72 -25.32 10.75 3.34
CA VAL A 72 -23.86 10.77 3.10
C VAL A 72 -23.52 11.73 1.97
N ALA A 73 -24.34 11.79 0.91
CA ALA A 73 -24.20 12.76 -0.18
C ALA A 73 -24.36 14.23 0.27
N ALA A 74 -24.90 14.47 1.48
CA ALA A 74 -25.03 15.79 2.10
C ALA A 74 -23.83 16.16 3.00
N LEU A 75 -22.85 15.28 3.20
CA LEU A 75 -21.69 15.58 4.03
C LEU A 75 -20.76 16.62 3.37
N PRO A 76 -20.16 17.54 4.15
CA PRO A 76 -19.25 18.53 3.60
C PRO A 76 -17.98 17.92 2.99
N GLY A 77 -17.52 18.48 1.87
CA GLY A 77 -16.29 18.06 1.19
C GLY A 77 -16.36 16.68 0.51
N ILE A 78 -17.52 16.04 0.44
CA ILE A 78 -17.72 14.84 -0.38
C ILE A 78 -17.52 15.17 -1.86
N VAL A 79 -16.88 14.28 -2.60
CA VAL A 79 -16.66 14.45 -4.04
C VAL A 79 -17.41 13.43 -4.89
N HIS A 80 -17.78 13.87 -6.09
CA HIS A 80 -18.39 13.08 -7.16
C HIS A 80 -19.76 12.46 -6.81
N ARG A 81 -19.80 11.47 -5.92
CA ARG A 81 -21.01 10.72 -5.55
C ARG A 81 -20.87 9.98 -4.23
N SER A 82 -22.00 9.78 -3.54
CA SER A 82 -22.12 8.72 -2.51
C SER A 82 -22.60 7.43 -3.18
N VAL A 83 -21.92 6.32 -2.94
CA VAL A 83 -22.14 5.09 -3.71
C VAL A 83 -22.64 3.96 -2.81
N GLY A 84 -23.71 3.28 -3.18
CA GLY A 84 -24.19 2.06 -2.53
C GLY A 84 -23.90 0.84 -3.40
N LEU A 85 -23.13 -0.11 -2.90
CA LEU A 85 -22.82 -1.36 -3.59
C LEU A 85 -23.97 -2.37 -3.48
N PRO A 86 -23.94 -3.50 -4.22
CA PRO A 86 -25.09 -4.42 -4.28
C PRO A 86 -25.48 -5.08 -2.96
N ASP A 87 -24.53 -5.19 -2.04
CA ASP A 87 -24.76 -5.65 -0.68
C ASP A 87 -25.31 -4.58 0.27
N VAL A 88 -25.63 -3.36 -0.23
CA VAL A 88 -26.03 -2.22 0.60
C VAL A 88 -27.28 -2.48 1.45
N HIS A 89 -27.22 -2.12 2.72
CA HIS A 89 -28.34 -2.22 3.66
C HIS A 89 -28.16 -1.26 4.84
N SER A 90 -29.24 -0.97 5.58
CA SER A 90 -29.21 0.01 6.65
C SER A 90 -28.13 -0.25 7.71
N GLY A 91 -27.41 0.81 8.07
CA GLY A 91 -26.34 0.81 9.07
C GLY A 91 -26.42 2.01 10.02
N TYR A 92 -25.37 2.22 10.83
CA TYR A 92 -25.26 3.42 11.68
C TYR A 92 -24.72 4.62 10.90
N GLY A 93 -25.55 5.62 10.63
CA GLY A 93 -25.20 6.80 9.82
C GLY A 93 -25.06 6.45 8.34
N PHE A 94 -23.89 5.94 7.94
CA PHE A 94 -23.70 5.34 6.62
C PHE A 94 -24.40 3.97 6.57
N ALA A 95 -24.96 3.64 5.42
CA ALA A 95 -25.36 2.26 5.14
C ALA A 95 -24.12 1.33 5.15
N ILE A 96 -24.33 0.05 5.46
CA ILE A 96 -23.30 -0.97 5.20
C ILE A 96 -23.36 -1.26 3.71
N GLY A 97 -22.22 -1.37 3.03
CA GLY A 97 -22.13 -1.36 1.56
C GLY A 97 -22.12 0.04 0.97
N ASN A 98 -21.85 1.09 1.75
CA ASN A 98 -21.79 2.48 1.29
C ASN A 98 -20.39 3.08 1.48
N MET A 99 -19.94 3.82 0.48
CA MET A 99 -18.62 4.43 0.40
C MET A 99 -18.74 5.84 -0.16
N ALA A 100 -17.82 6.67 0.31
CA ALA A 100 -17.75 8.08 -0.05
C ALA A 100 -16.30 8.53 0.06
N ALA A 101 -15.91 9.42 -0.83
CA ALA A 101 -14.59 10.01 -0.84
C ALA A 101 -14.68 11.51 -0.53
N PHE A 102 -13.72 12.01 0.25
CA PHE A 102 -13.65 13.41 0.66
C PHE A 102 -12.32 14.03 0.23
N ASP A 103 -12.35 15.20 -0.40
CA ASP A 103 -11.16 15.86 -0.95
C ASP A 103 -10.31 16.50 0.15
N LEU A 104 -9.10 15.98 0.40
CA LEU A 104 -8.25 16.51 1.46
C LEU A 104 -7.75 17.95 1.21
N SER A 105 -7.87 18.47 -0.01
CA SER A 105 -7.59 19.88 -0.29
C SER A 105 -8.75 20.81 0.08
N ASP A 106 -9.96 20.27 0.29
CA ASP A 106 -11.09 21.05 0.79
C ASP A 106 -11.01 21.14 2.32
N PRO A 107 -10.88 22.35 2.91
CA PRO A 107 -10.89 22.51 4.37
C PRO A 107 -12.20 22.04 5.02
N ASN A 108 -13.24 21.82 4.21
CA ASN A 108 -14.51 21.27 4.67
C ASN A 108 -14.54 19.73 4.66
N ALA A 109 -13.56 19.03 4.13
CA ALA A 109 -13.56 17.57 4.14
C ALA A 109 -13.67 17.02 5.57
N VAL A 110 -14.47 15.97 5.71
CA VAL A 110 -14.77 15.35 7.00
C VAL A 110 -14.31 13.90 7.07
N VAL A 111 -14.08 13.45 8.30
CA VAL A 111 -13.94 12.04 8.65
C VAL A 111 -15.10 11.64 9.57
N SER A 112 -15.72 10.48 9.33
CA SER A 112 -16.83 9.98 10.12
C SER A 112 -16.60 8.52 10.55
N PRO A 113 -16.61 8.22 11.86
CA PRO A 113 -16.59 6.85 12.37
C PRO A 113 -17.78 6.03 11.88
N GLY A 114 -18.92 6.69 11.65
CA GLY A 114 -20.11 6.06 11.06
C GLY A 114 -19.87 5.55 9.64
N GLY A 115 -18.95 6.17 8.88
CA GLY A 115 -18.55 5.77 7.53
C GLY A 115 -17.41 4.74 7.45
N VAL A 116 -16.79 4.41 8.58
CA VAL A 116 -15.85 3.28 8.71
C VAL A 116 -16.55 2.07 9.30
N GLY A 117 -17.40 2.29 10.31
CA GLY A 117 -18.03 1.24 11.09
C GLY A 117 -17.35 1.01 12.44
N PHE A 118 -18.07 0.34 13.35
CA PHE A 118 -17.58 0.08 14.70
C PHE A 118 -16.46 -0.95 14.73
N ASP A 119 -16.57 -2.03 13.95
CA ASP A 119 -15.49 -3.01 13.83
C ASP A 119 -14.49 -2.55 12.77
N ILE A 120 -13.62 -1.62 13.18
CA ILE A 120 -12.56 -1.04 12.35
C ILE A 120 -11.66 -2.16 11.84
N ASN A 121 -11.37 -2.13 10.55
CA ASN A 121 -10.65 -3.16 9.82
C ASN A 121 -11.21 -4.58 10.03
N CYS A 122 -12.53 -4.72 10.20
CA CYS A 122 -13.18 -5.97 9.85
C CYS A 122 -12.83 -6.29 8.39
N GLY A 123 -12.44 -7.53 8.13
CA GLY A 123 -11.86 -7.92 6.86
C GLY A 123 -11.70 -9.43 6.75
N VAL A 124 -11.30 -9.86 5.57
CA VAL A 124 -11.21 -11.27 5.19
C VAL A 124 -9.77 -11.59 4.78
N ARG A 125 -9.28 -12.76 5.19
CA ARG A 125 -8.02 -13.33 4.76
C ARG A 125 -8.26 -14.72 4.18
N LEU A 126 -7.67 -15.02 3.03
CA LEU A 126 -7.78 -16.32 2.37
C LEU A 126 -6.40 -16.98 2.32
N LEU A 127 -6.33 -18.25 2.70
CA LEU A 127 -5.15 -19.09 2.59
C LEU A 127 -5.40 -20.19 1.57
N ARG A 128 -4.43 -20.47 0.72
CA ARG A 128 -4.43 -21.67 -0.14
C ARG A 128 -3.88 -22.88 0.62
N THR A 129 -4.11 -24.07 0.08
CA THR A 129 -3.41 -25.29 0.47
C THR A 129 -3.17 -26.13 -0.79
N ASN A 130 -2.25 -27.08 -0.73
CA ASN A 130 -2.10 -28.12 -1.77
C ASN A 130 -3.03 -29.34 -1.54
N LEU A 131 -3.98 -29.23 -0.60
CA LEU A 131 -4.92 -30.31 -0.28
C LEU A 131 -6.12 -30.29 -1.22
N THR A 132 -6.69 -31.47 -1.42
CA THR A 132 -7.92 -31.68 -2.18
C THR A 132 -9.09 -32.09 -1.29
N LEU A 133 -10.31 -31.88 -1.77
CA LEU A 133 -11.53 -32.32 -1.10
C LEU A 133 -11.47 -33.79 -0.67
N LYS A 134 -10.95 -34.67 -1.54
CA LYS A 134 -10.80 -36.11 -1.26
C LYS A 134 -9.91 -36.39 -0.03
N GLN A 135 -8.88 -35.58 0.19
CA GLN A 135 -7.99 -35.73 1.34
C GLN A 135 -8.60 -35.17 2.63
N VAL A 136 -9.44 -34.14 2.53
CA VAL A 136 -10.03 -33.49 3.70
C VAL A 136 -11.32 -34.17 4.16
N LEU A 137 -12.14 -34.70 3.25
CA LEU A 137 -13.42 -35.35 3.59
C LEU A 137 -13.33 -36.38 4.73
N PRO A 138 -12.36 -37.32 4.75
CA PRO A 138 -12.26 -38.32 5.81
C PRO A 138 -11.95 -37.74 7.20
N VAL A 139 -11.34 -36.55 7.25
CA VAL A 139 -10.92 -35.89 8.50
C VAL A 139 -11.72 -34.62 8.81
N LYS A 140 -12.72 -34.27 7.99
CA LYS A 140 -13.47 -33.02 8.06
C LYS A 140 -13.95 -32.68 9.47
N GLU A 141 -14.68 -33.59 10.13
CA GLU A 141 -15.18 -33.36 11.49
C GLU A 141 -14.07 -33.11 12.52
N LYS A 142 -12.98 -33.87 12.41
CA LYS A 142 -11.83 -33.75 13.31
C LYS A 142 -11.05 -32.47 13.05
N LEU A 143 -10.94 -32.05 11.79
CA LEU A 143 -10.28 -30.82 11.38
C LEU A 143 -11.07 -29.60 11.84
N THR A 144 -12.39 -29.58 11.62
CA THR A 144 -13.28 -28.51 12.12
C THR A 144 -13.20 -28.40 13.64
N GLN A 145 -13.25 -29.53 14.36
CA GLN A 145 -13.08 -29.53 15.82
C GLN A 145 -11.70 -29.00 16.22
N THR A 146 -10.64 -29.43 15.53
CA THR A 146 -9.28 -29.01 15.87
C THR A 146 -9.07 -27.51 15.61
N LEU A 147 -9.65 -26.95 14.56
CA LEU A 147 -9.66 -25.50 14.34
C LEU A 147 -10.37 -24.77 15.47
N PHE A 148 -11.54 -25.25 15.88
CA PHE A 148 -12.31 -24.68 16.99
C PHE A 148 -11.54 -24.74 18.32
N ASP A 149 -10.78 -25.80 18.55
CA ASP A 149 -9.95 -25.95 19.75
C ASP A 149 -8.74 -24.99 19.75
N HIS A 150 -8.17 -24.68 18.57
CA HIS A 150 -7.01 -23.79 18.45
C HIS A 150 -7.37 -22.31 18.37
N ILE A 151 -8.50 -21.97 17.74
CA ILE A 151 -8.94 -20.59 17.53
C ILE A 151 -10.04 -20.26 18.55
N PRO A 152 -9.77 -19.43 19.58
CA PRO A 152 -10.79 -19.06 20.53
C PRO A 152 -11.92 -18.28 19.86
N VAL A 153 -13.15 -18.74 20.09
CA VAL A 153 -14.38 -18.14 19.56
C VAL A 153 -15.32 -17.68 20.67
N GLY A 154 -16.21 -16.75 20.37
CA GLY A 154 -17.25 -16.29 21.30
C GLY A 154 -16.95 -14.99 22.04
N VAL A 155 -18.00 -14.44 22.66
CA VAL A 155 -17.92 -13.19 23.42
C VAL A 155 -17.23 -13.44 24.76
N GLY A 156 -16.16 -12.69 25.03
CA GLY A 156 -15.42 -12.79 26.30
C GLY A 156 -14.26 -13.81 26.29
N SER A 157 -14.08 -14.53 25.18
CA SER A 157 -12.96 -15.45 24.99
C SER A 157 -11.63 -14.72 24.98
N LYS A 158 -10.58 -15.41 25.44
CA LYS A 158 -9.23 -14.87 25.56
C LYS A 158 -8.30 -15.44 24.50
N GLY A 159 -7.39 -14.61 24.02
CA GLY A 159 -6.29 -15.00 23.15
C GLY A 159 -5.37 -16.04 23.76
N VAL A 160 -4.82 -16.92 22.90
CA VAL A 160 -3.80 -17.90 23.30
C VAL A 160 -2.39 -17.31 23.18
N ILE A 161 -2.21 -16.32 22.30
CA ILE A 161 -0.92 -15.64 22.11
C ILE A 161 -0.63 -14.75 23.33
N PRO A 162 0.54 -14.91 23.99
CA PRO A 162 0.93 -14.08 25.12
C PRO A 162 0.92 -12.60 24.73
N MET A 163 0.17 -11.81 25.49
CA MET A 163 -0.06 -10.40 25.22
C MET A 163 -0.16 -9.63 26.54
N ASP A 164 0.80 -8.75 26.79
CA ASP A 164 0.77 -7.80 27.88
C ASP A 164 0.51 -6.37 27.35
N ALA A 165 0.44 -5.40 28.26
CA ALA A 165 0.16 -4.02 27.90
C ALA A 165 1.22 -3.42 26.96
N GLN A 166 2.50 -3.76 27.15
CA GLN A 166 3.58 -3.23 26.33
C GLN A 166 3.55 -3.85 24.93
N ALA A 167 3.41 -5.17 24.85
CA ALA A 167 3.28 -5.90 23.60
C ALA A 167 2.07 -5.40 22.79
N LEU A 168 0.96 -5.06 23.47
CA LEU A 168 -0.20 -4.48 22.80
C LEU A 168 0.14 -3.13 22.18
N GLU A 169 0.76 -2.21 22.92
CA GLU A 169 1.17 -0.90 22.37
C GLU A 169 2.05 -1.06 21.11
N GLU A 170 3.03 -1.97 21.17
CA GLU A 170 3.90 -2.26 20.04
C GLU A 170 3.10 -2.86 18.86
N ALA A 171 2.13 -3.75 19.12
CA ALA A 171 1.27 -4.30 18.08
C ALA A 171 0.36 -3.24 17.44
N LEU A 172 -0.11 -2.25 18.20
CA LEU A 172 -0.88 -1.12 17.69
C LEU A 172 -0.06 -0.23 16.75
N GLU A 173 1.23 -0.05 17.02
CA GLU A 173 2.13 0.78 16.21
C GLU A 173 2.68 0.02 14.98
N MET A 174 3.06 -1.24 15.17
CA MET A 174 3.80 -2.02 14.18
C MET A 174 2.90 -2.89 13.29
N GLY A 175 1.65 -3.16 13.66
CA GLY A 175 0.79 -4.07 12.89
C GLY A 175 1.44 -5.44 12.68
N MET A 176 1.36 -5.99 11.46
CA MET A 176 1.98 -7.29 11.13
C MET A 176 3.50 -7.34 11.30
N ASP A 177 4.21 -6.20 11.31
CA ASP A 177 5.65 -6.18 11.61
C ASP A 177 5.93 -6.72 13.03
N TRP A 178 5.00 -6.48 13.98
CA TRP A 178 5.08 -7.07 15.31
C TRP A 178 4.94 -8.58 15.24
N SER A 179 3.92 -9.08 14.52
CA SER A 179 3.68 -10.52 14.37
C SER A 179 4.87 -11.23 13.71
N LEU A 180 5.51 -10.58 12.73
CA LEU A 180 6.69 -11.12 12.03
C LEU A 180 7.87 -11.23 12.99
N ARG A 181 8.12 -10.17 13.78
CA ARG A 181 9.19 -10.16 14.80
C ARG A 181 8.98 -11.23 15.87
N GLN A 182 7.74 -11.53 16.23
CA GLN A 182 7.40 -12.58 17.21
C GLN A 182 7.35 -14.00 16.60
N GLY A 183 7.47 -14.14 15.27
CA GLY A 183 7.45 -15.43 14.59
C GLY A 183 6.06 -16.04 14.35
N TYR A 184 4.99 -15.23 14.41
CA TYR A 184 3.63 -15.69 14.15
C TYR A 184 3.23 -15.65 12.66
N VAL A 185 3.99 -14.94 11.83
CA VAL A 185 3.74 -14.85 10.38
C VAL A 185 5.01 -15.10 9.58
N TRP A 186 4.84 -15.49 8.32
CA TRP A 186 5.92 -15.55 7.34
C TRP A 186 6.15 -14.16 6.73
N ALA A 187 7.32 -13.95 6.14
CA ALA A 187 7.62 -12.67 5.47
C ALA A 187 6.65 -12.42 4.30
N ASP A 188 6.35 -13.47 3.53
CA ASP A 188 5.44 -13.47 2.39
C ASP A 188 3.98 -13.12 2.78
N ASP A 189 3.54 -13.49 3.98
CA ASP A 189 2.20 -13.14 4.50
C ASP A 189 1.98 -11.62 4.54
N LYS A 190 3.05 -10.86 4.77
CA LYS A 190 3.02 -9.40 4.81
C LYS A 190 2.85 -8.82 3.41
N GLU A 191 3.49 -9.41 2.40
CA GLU A 191 3.42 -8.95 1.01
C GLU A 191 2.02 -9.16 0.43
N HIS A 192 1.33 -10.20 0.88
CA HIS A 192 -0.04 -10.54 0.51
C HIS A 192 -1.11 -9.96 1.44
N CYS A 193 -0.83 -8.81 2.07
CA CYS A 193 -1.75 -8.13 2.97
C CYS A 193 -1.93 -6.67 2.56
N GLU A 194 -3.17 -6.18 2.58
CA GLU A 194 -3.46 -4.77 2.34
C GLU A 194 -2.64 -3.87 3.30
N GLU A 195 -2.05 -2.79 2.77
CA GLU A 195 -1.09 -1.92 3.50
C GLU A 195 0.13 -2.65 4.08
N TYR A 196 0.50 -3.81 3.51
CA TYR A 196 1.51 -4.69 4.11
C TYR A 196 1.20 -5.02 5.59
N GLY A 197 -0.09 -5.05 5.95
CA GLY A 197 -0.56 -5.29 7.30
C GLY A 197 -0.22 -4.20 8.34
N ARG A 198 0.10 -2.97 7.90
CA ARG A 198 0.44 -1.87 8.80
C ARG A 198 0.12 -0.49 8.22
N MET A 199 -0.72 0.27 8.92
CA MET A 199 -0.88 1.71 8.73
C MET A 199 0.16 2.48 9.54
N LEU A 200 1.04 3.21 8.85
CA LEU A 200 2.19 3.92 9.44
C LEU A 200 1.81 5.10 10.33
N GLN A 201 0.64 5.69 10.09
CA GLN A 201 0.10 6.81 10.85
C GLN A 201 -0.55 6.40 12.18
N ALA A 202 -0.51 5.11 12.54
CA ALA A 202 -1.04 4.63 13.80
C ALA A 202 -0.33 5.31 14.99
N ASP A 203 -1.12 5.85 15.91
CA ASP A 203 -0.62 6.41 17.16
C ASP A 203 -1.35 5.75 18.34
N PRO A 204 -0.70 4.80 19.03
CA PRO A 204 -1.31 4.12 20.16
C PRO A 204 -1.70 5.08 21.30
N SER A 205 -1.07 6.26 21.42
CA SER A 205 -1.43 7.26 22.43
C SER A 205 -2.83 7.84 22.24
N LYS A 206 -3.37 7.76 21.02
CA LYS A 206 -4.74 8.19 20.67
C LYS A 206 -5.80 7.14 20.93
N VAL A 207 -5.39 5.91 21.27
CA VAL A 207 -6.30 4.84 21.67
C VAL A 207 -6.56 4.92 23.17
N SER A 208 -7.82 5.01 23.56
CA SER A 208 -8.19 5.15 24.98
C SER A 208 -7.78 3.94 25.82
N SER A 209 -7.52 4.17 27.10
CA SER A 209 -7.24 3.09 28.07
C SER A 209 -8.38 2.07 28.14
N ARG A 210 -9.63 2.52 27.95
CA ARG A 210 -10.81 1.66 27.87
C ARG A 210 -10.77 0.75 26.65
N ALA A 211 -10.40 1.27 25.47
CA ALA A 211 -10.25 0.48 24.26
C ALA A 211 -9.15 -0.57 24.43
N LYS A 212 -7.97 -0.18 24.92
CA LYS A 212 -6.85 -1.11 25.19
C LYS A 212 -7.26 -2.19 26.18
N LYS A 213 -7.95 -1.85 27.28
CA LYS A 213 -8.43 -2.82 28.27
C LYS A 213 -9.43 -3.82 27.69
N ARG A 214 -10.25 -3.42 26.72
CA ARG A 214 -11.17 -4.32 25.99
C ARG A 214 -10.44 -5.20 24.98
N GLY A 215 -9.45 -4.65 24.28
CA GLY A 215 -8.70 -5.34 23.23
C GLY A 215 -7.65 -6.32 23.75
N LEU A 216 -6.98 -6.00 24.84
CA LEU A 216 -5.88 -6.79 25.41
C LEU A 216 -6.22 -8.28 25.56
N PRO A 217 -7.34 -8.67 26.22
CA PRO A 217 -7.65 -10.10 26.35
C PRO A 217 -8.13 -10.74 25.04
N GLN A 218 -8.57 -9.97 24.04
CA GLN A 218 -9.28 -10.48 22.87
C GLN A 218 -8.39 -10.71 21.64
N LEU A 219 -7.10 -10.37 21.70
CA LEU A 219 -6.21 -10.54 20.56
C LEU A 219 -6.02 -12.04 20.26
N GLY A 220 -6.02 -12.42 18.99
CA GLY A 220 -5.96 -13.82 18.57
C GLY A 220 -7.28 -14.57 18.77
N THR A 221 -8.41 -13.86 18.73
CA THR A 221 -9.75 -14.46 18.84
C THR A 221 -10.63 -14.06 17.66
N LEU A 222 -11.54 -14.96 17.28
CA LEU A 222 -12.45 -14.77 16.16
C LEU A 222 -13.59 -13.81 16.52
N GLY A 223 -14.23 -14.08 17.66
CA GLY A 223 -15.36 -13.28 18.13
C GLY A 223 -16.74 -13.86 17.88
N ALA A 224 -17.66 -12.98 17.50
CA ALA A 224 -19.09 -13.22 17.38
C ALA A 224 -19.65 -12.37 16.23
N GLY A 225 -20.93 -12.55 15.90
CA GLY A 225 -21.55 -11.96 14.72
C GLY A 225 -21.17 -12.76 13.47
N ASN A 226 -20.94 -12.07 12.36
CA ASN A 226 -20.58 -12.68 11.08
C ASN A 226 -19.10 -13.09 10.96
N HIS A 227 -18.39 -13.25 12.08
CA HIS A 227 -16.98 -13.66 12.06
C HIS A 227 -16.87 -15.19 12.06
N TYR A 228 -16.09 -15.73 11.14
CA TYR A 228 -15.93 -17.18 10.95
C TYR A 228 -14.52 -17.55 10.50
N ALA A 229 -14.14 -18.80 10.70
CA ALA A 229 -13.01 -19.45 10.03
C ALA A 229 -13.57 -20.68 9.30
N GLU A 230 -13.52 -20.65 7.97
CA GLU A 230 -14.23 -21.62 7.12
C GLU A 230 -13.27 -22.31 6.16
N ILE A 231 -13.30 -23.64 6.17
CA ILE A 231 -12.59 -24.47 5.19
C ILE A 231 -13.51 -24.62 3.98
N GLN A 232 -13.04 -24.13 2.84
CA GLN A 232 -13.80 -24.06 1.61
C GLN A 232 -13.14 -24.91 0.52
N VAL A 233 -13.89 -25.13 -0.56
CA VAL A 233 -13.45 -25.91 -1.70
C VAL A 233 -13.64 -25.07 -2.96
N VAL A 234 -12.62 -25.05 -3.81
CA VAL A 234 -12.70 -24.41 -5.12
C VAL A 234 -13.59 -25.25 -6.04
N GLU A 235 -14.83 -24.83 -6.21
CA GLU A 235 -15.82 -25.52 -7.05
C GLU A 235 -15.76 -25.06 -8.52
N GLN A 236 -15.48 -23.78 -8.75
CA GLN A 236 -15.45 -23.19 -10.08
C GLN A 236 -14.31 -22.19 -10.23
N ILE A 237 -13.72 -22.14 -11.42
CA ILE A 237 -12.69 -21.17 -11.82
C ILE A 237 -13.19 -20.45 -13.06
N PHE A 238 -13.37 -19.14 -12.97
CA PHE A 238 -13.85 -18.29 -14.06
C PHE A 238 -12.68 -17.71 -14.88
N ASP A 239 -11.62 -17.25 -14.19
CA ASP A 239 -10.37 -16.80 -14.78
C ASP A 239 -9.23 -17.70 -14.32
N LYS A 240 -8.74 -18.53 -15.24
CA LYS A 240 -7.66 -19.48 -14.95
C LYS A 240 -6.32 -18.78 -14.72
N HIS A 241 -6.04 -17.68 -15.41
CA HIS A 241 -4.77 -16.98 -15.27
C HIS A 241 -4.67 -16.34 -13.88
N ALA A 242 -5.71 -15.62 -13.47
CA ALA A 242 -5.77 -15.02 -12.14
C ALA A 242 -5.74 -16.08 -11.03
N ALA A 243 -6.50 -17.17 -11.18
CA ALA A 243 -6.52 -18.27 -10.21
C ALA A 243 -5.13 -18.90 -10.03
N THR A 244 -4.42 -19.24 -11.12
CA THR A 244 -3.06 -19.79 -11.04
C THR A 244 -2.08 -18.82 -10.37
N LYS A 245 -2.20 -17.51 -10.63
CA LYS A 245 -1.36 -16.51 -9.94
C LYS A 245 -1.62 -16.45 -8.42
N MET A 246 -2.85 -16.74 -8.00
CA MET A 246 -3.22 -16.88 -6.59
C MET A 246 -2.91 -18.28 -6.01
N GLY A 247 -2.26 -19.16 -6.77
CA GLY A 247 -1.98 -20.54 -6.37
C GLY A 247 -3.24 -21.42 -6.24
N ILE A 248 -4.30 -21.08 -6.98
CA ILE A 248 -5.50 -21.90 -7.18
C ILE A 248 -5.36 -22.59 -8.54
N ASP A 249 -4.84 -23.81 -8.55
CA ASP A 249 -4.44 -24.49 -9.78
C ASP A 249 -5.47 -25.51 -10.29
N GLN A 250 -6.39 -25.93 -9.43
CA GLN A 250 -7.35 -26.98 -9.75
C GLN A 250 -8.67 -26.89 -9.00
N LEU A 251 -9.71 -27.46 -9.59
CA LEU A 251 -10.96 -27.71 -8.91
C LEU A 251 -10.75 -28.70 -7.75
N ASN A 252 -11.60 -28.61 -6.74
CA ASN A 252 -11.53 -29.37 -5.50
C ASN A 252 -10.33 -29.04 -4.60
N GLN A 253 -9.55 -27.99 -4.91
CA GLN A 253 -8.52 -27.50 -4.01
C GLN A 253 -9.15 -26.91 -2.75
N VAL A 254 -8.53 -27.16 -1.60
CA VAL A 254 -9.02 -26.70 -0.30
C VAL A 254 -8.35 -25.38 0.06
N VAL A 255 -9.16 -24.43 0.50
CA VAL A 255 -8.73 -23.10 0.96
C VAL A 255 -9.32 -22.82 2.34
N LEU A 256 -8.73 -21.87 3.07
CA LEU A 256 -9.22 -21.45 4.38
C LEU A 256 -9.47 -19.95 4.39
N MET A 257 -10.71 -19.56 4.64
CA MET A 257 -11.12 -18.17 4.79
C MET A 257 -11.26 -17.80 6.26
N ILE A 258 -10.66 -16.69 6.67
CA ILE A 258 -10.75 -16.14 8.03
C ILE A 258 -11.36 -14.74 7.94
N HIS A 259 -12.54 -14.56 8.52
CA HIS A 259 -13.24 -13.28 8.60
C HIS A 259 -13.25 -12.78 10.05
N CYS A 260 -12.54 -11.67 10.31
CA CYS A 260 -12.52 -11.02 11.60
C CYS A 260 -12.00 -9.57 11.53
N GLY A 261 -12.22 -8.79 12.59
CA GLY A 261 -11.77 -7.41 12.74
C GLY A 261 -11.00 -7.10 14.02
N SER A 262 -11.17 -5.87 14.49
CA SER A 262 -10.46 -5.28 15.64
C SER A 262 -11.15 -5.53 16.98
N ARG A 263 -12.17 -6.40 16.99
CA ARG A 263 -12.84 -6.90 18.19
C ARG A 263 -13.43 -5.74 19.02
N GLY A 264 -13.47 -5.89 20.34
CA GLY A 264 -13.97 -4.85 21.25
C GLY A 264 -13.13 -3.57 21.26
N MET A 265 -11.91 -3.60 20.72
CA MET A 265 -11.02 -2.45 20.71
C MET A 265 -11.45 -1.41 19.68
N GLY A 266 -11.57 -1.78 18.40
CA GLY A 266 -12.01 -0.84 17.38
C GLY A 266 -13.43 -0.33 17.63
N HIS A 267 -14.32 -1.19 18.16
CA HIS A 267 -15.64 -0.73 18.59
C HIS A 267 -15.54 0.41 19.61
N GLN A 268 -14.63 0.29 20.58
CA GLN A 268 -14.46 1.35 21.58
C GLN A 268 -13.82 2.60 20.97
N VAL A 269 -12.86 2.46 20.05
CA VAL A 269 -12.27 3.60 19.31
C VAL A 269 -13.35 4.36 18.54
N ALA A 270 -14.24 3.67 17.84
CA ALA A 270 -15.37 4.29 17.14
C ALA A 270 -16.33 4.97 18.13
N THR A 271 -16.71 4.31 19.24
CA THR A 271 -17.57 4.91 20.28
C THR A 271 -16.97 6.19 20.86
N ASP A 272 -15.67 6.18 21.18
CA ASP A 272 -14.98 7.33 21.78
C ASP A 272 -14.93 8.50 20.79
N ALA A 273 -14.64 8.21 19.51
CA ALA A 273 -14.61 9.21 18.45
C ALA A 273 -15.98 9.84 18.19
N LEU A 274 -17.07 9.06 18.18
CA LEU A 274 -18.43 9.59 18.01
C LEU A 274 -18.75 10.67 19.07
N VAL A 275 -18.41 10.41 20.33
CA VAL A 275 -18.65 11.38 21.43
C VAL A 275 -17.82 12.66 21.23
N ALA A 276 -16.57 12.53 20.79
CA ALA A 276 -15.71 13.69 20.52
C ALA A 276 -16.24 14.50 19.32
N MET A 277 -16.66 13.82 18.25
CA MET A 277 -17.13 14.44 17.02
C MET A 277 -18.50 15.11 17.17
N GLU A 278 -19.41 14.58 17.98
CA GLU A 278 -20.66 15.29 18.32
C GLU A 278 -20.38 16.68 18.93
N ARG A 279 -19.31 16.82 19.72
CA ARG A 279 -18.89 18.12 20.27
C ARG A 279 -18.23 18.99 19.21
N ALA A 280 -17.37 18.40 18.37
CA ALA A 280 -16.71 19.10 17.27
C ALA A 280 -17.72 19.69 16.28
N MET A 281 -18.74 18.93 15.88
CA MET A 281 -19.80 19.41 14.99
C MET A 281 -20.53 20.63 15.54
N LYS A 282 -20.85 20.64 16.84
CA LYS A 282 -21.51 21.78 17.48
C LYS A 282 -20.61 23.02 17.48
N ARG A 283 -19.31 22.85 17.70
CA ARG A 283 -18.30 23.92 17.66
C ARG A 283 -18.13 24.47 16.23
N ASP A 284 -18.00 23.57 15.27
CA ASP A 284 -17.65 23.87 13.88
C ASP A 284 -18.89 24.12 12.99
N LYS A 285 -20.10 24.10 13.60
CA LYS A 285 -21.40 24.29 12.96
C LYS A 285 -21.62 23.36 11.76
N ILE A 286 -21.21 22.10 11.91
CA ILE A 286 -21.45 21.06 10.90
C ILE A 286 -22.87 20.54 11.10
N GLU A 287 -23.75 20.84 10.15
CA GLU A 287 -25.12 20.34 10.13
C GLU A 287 -25.21 19.04 9.33
N VAL A 288 -25.88 18.04 9.90
CA VAL A 288 -26.13 16.75 9.26
C VAL A 288 -27.60 16.36 9.41
N ASN A 289 -28.10 15.59 8.45
CA ASN A 289 -29.49 15.14 8.45
C ASN A 289 -29.78 14.04 9.48
N ASP A 290 -28.73 13.36 9.97
CA ASP A 290 -28.84 12.29 10.96
C ASP A 290 -27.69 12.41 11.97
N ARG A 291 -28.00 12.40 13.27
CA ARG A 291 -27.01 12.45 14.35
C ARG A 291 -25.98 11.30 14.26
N GLN A 292 -26.37 10.16 13.68
CA GLN A 292 -25.46 9.03 13.47
C GLN A 292 -24.36 9.30 12.44
N LEU A 293 -24.46 10.39 11.68
CA LEU A 293 -23.40 10.90 10.79
C LEU A 293 -22.41 11.82 11.50
N ALA A 294 -22.19 11.58 12.80
CA ALA A 294 -21.23 12.36 13.56
C ALA A 294 -19.85 12.33 12.87
N CYS A 295 -19.26 13.51 12.68
CA CYS A 295 -18.04 13.70 11.92
C CYS A 295 -17.25 14.92 12.42
N ALA A 296 -15.98 15.02 12.03
CA ALA A 296 -15.18 16.20 12.26
C ALA A 296 -14.40 16.54 10.99
N ARG A 297 -13.95 17.79 10.84
CA ARG A 297 -13.05 18.16 9.74
C ARG A 297 -11.79 17.31 9.82
N VAL A 298 -11.28 16.86 8.67
CA VAL A 298 -10.10 15.96 8.64
C VAL A 298 -8.90 16.57 9.35
N ASP A 299 -8.67 17.87 9.15
CA ASP A 299 -7.53 18.59 9.74
C ASP A 299 -7.76 19.07 11.18
N SER A 300 -8.95 18.84 11.74
CA SER A 300 -9.22 19.15 13.15
C SER A 300 -8.47 18.19 14.08
N GLN A 301 -8.30 18.61 15.33
CA GLN A 301 -7.71 17.75 16.37
C GLN A 301 -8.49 16.43 16.52
N GLU A 302 -9.84 16.50 16.54
CA GLU A 302 -10.68 15.31 16.65
C GLU A 302 -10.59 14.41 15.42
N GLY A 303 -10.50 14.98 14.22
CA GLY A 303 -10.34 14.24 12.97
C GLY A 303 -9.01 13.50 12.91
N GLN A 304 -7.90 14.20 13.18
CA GLN A 304 -6.56 13.61 13.19
C GLN A 304 -6.39 12.56 14.29
N ASP A 305 -6.91 12.82 15.50
CA ASP A 305 -6.84 11.85 16.60
C ASP A 305 -7.62 10.58 16.26
N TYR A 306 -8.80 10.71 15.65
CA TYR A 306 -9.57 9.54 15.19
C TYR A 306 -8.83 8.77 14.10
N LEU A 307 -8.28 9.43 13.08
CA LEU A 307 -7.56 8.74 11.99
C LEU A 307 -6.36 7.94 12.52
N LYS A 308 -5.61 8.50 13.46
CA LYS A 308 -4.48 7.81 14.10
C LYS A 308 -4.92 6.65 14.99
N ALA A 309 -6.00 6.82 15.76
CA ALA A 309 -6.57 5.76 16.59
C ALA A 309 -7.22 4.64 15.75
N MET A 310 -7.85 4.99 14.63
CA MET A 310 -8.39 4.06 13.65
C MET A 310 -7.27 3.26 12.98
N ALA A 311 -6.17 3.90 12.60
CA ALA A 311 -4.99 3.21 12.07
C ALA A 311 -4.40 2.22 13.09
N ALA A 312 -4.33 2.59 14.37
CA ALA A 312 -3.93 1.67 15.45
C ALA A 312 -4.92 0.50 15.61
N ALA A 313 -6.22 0.75 15.50
CA ALA A 313 -7.23 -0.30 15.51
C ALA A 313 -7.15 -1.22 14.28
N ALA A 314 -6.78 -0.67 13.12
CA ALA A 314 -6.54 -1.44 11.92
C ALA A 314 -5.32 -2.37 12.07
N ASN A 315 -4.21 -1.85 12.62
CA ASN A 315 -3.02 -2.63 12.96
C ASN A 315 -3.34 -3.80 13.88
N TYR A 316 -4.14 -3.57 14.93
CA TYR A 316 -4.62 -4.66 15.80
C TYR A 316 -5.41 -5.72 15.04
N ALA A 317 -6.30 -5.35 14.11
CA ALA A 317 -7.08 -6.32 13.35
C ALA A 317 -6.20 -7.21 12.46
N TRP A 318 -5.17 -6.65 11.81
CA TRP A 318 -4.21 -7.44 11.04
C TRP A 318 -3.37 -8.35 11.92
N VAL A 319 -2.94 -7.90 13.10
CA VAL A 319 -2.26 -8.76 14.09
C VAL A 319 -3.22 -9.88 14.54
N ASN A 320 -4.51 -9.58 14.71
CA ASN A 320 -5.52 -10.56 15.10
C ASN A 320 -5.72 -11.63 14.01
N ARG A 321 -5.90 -11.24 12.75
CA ARG A 321 -5.99 -12.18 11.61
C ARG A 321 -4.72 -12.99 11.41
N SER A 322 -3.55 -12.37 11.61
CA SER A 322 -2.25 -13.03 11.60
C SER A 322 -2.10 -14.08 12.70
N SER A 323 -2.56 -13.76 13.90
CA SER A 323 -2.62 -14.70 15.03
C SER A 323 -3.49 -15.91 14.71
N MET A 324 -4.65 -15.70 14.09
CA MET A 324 -5.51 -16.82 13.67
C MET A 324 -4.94 -17.61 12.49
N THR A 325 -4.23 -16.96 11.57
CA THR A 325 -3.47 -17.62 10.50
C THR A 325 -2.47 -18.61 11.11
N PHE A 326 -1.70 -18.17 12.10
CA PHE A 326 -0.77 -19.03 12.84
C PHE A 326 -1.47 -20.22 13.50
N LEU A 327 -2.56 -19.98 14.23
CA LEU A 327 -3.32 -21.02 14.93
C LEU A 327 -3.96 -22.02 13.96
N ALA A 328 -4.48 -21.55 12.83
CA ALA A 328 -5.02 -22.41 11.79
C ALA A 328 -3.94 -23.31 11.17
N ARG A 329 -2.77 -22.75 10.88
CA ARG A 329 -1.61 -23.53 10.42
C ARG A 329 -1.25 -24.64 11.41
N GLN A 330 -1.26 -24.37 12.72
CA GLN A 330 -1.05 -25.40 13.75
C GLN A 330 -2.13 -26.49 13.74
N ALA A 331 -3.41 -26.10 13.57
CA ALA A 331 -4.52 -27.05 13.51
C ALA A 331 -4.40 -28.01 12.31
N PHE A 332 -4.08 -27.47 11.12
CA PHE A 332 -3.84 -28.28 9.92
C PHE A 332 -2.61 -29.17 10.08
N ALA A 333 -1.51 -28.63 10.58
CA ALA A 333 -0.29 -29.40 10.83
C ALA A 333 -0.52 -30.60 11.75
N LYS A 334 -1.31 -30.41 12.82
CA LYS A 334 -1.68 -31.48 13.76
C LYS A 334 -2.51 -32.58 13.08
N ILE A 335 -3.44 -32.21 12.20
CA ILE A 335 -4.35 -33.18 11.56
C ILE A 335 -3.68 -33.97 10.45
N PHE A 336 -2.90 -33.30 9.61
CA PHE A 336 -2.23 -33.92 8.47
C PHE A 336 -0.84 -34.45 8.80
N GLN A 337 -0.36 -34.26 10.04
CA GLN A 337 0.97 -34.68 10.49
C GLN A 337 2.08 -34.18 9.56
N SER A 338 1.90 -32.95 9.07
CA SER A 338 2.76 -32.30 8.08
C SER A 338 3.04 -30.87 8.53
N THR A 339 4.09 -30.24 8.01
CA THR A 339 4.32 -28.82 8.33
C THR A 339 3.38 -27.93 7.51
N PRO A 340 3.00 -26.74 7.99
CA PRO A 340 2.16 -25.83 7.21
C PRO A 340 2.78 -25.41 5.86
N ASP A 341 4.11 -25.41 5.79
CA ASP A 341 4.90 -25.17 4.58
C ASP A 341 4.74 -26.31 3.56
N ASP A 342 4.85 -27.56 4.01
CA ASP A 342 4.62 -28.74 3.16
C ASP A 342 3.14 -28.87 2.70
N LEU A 343 2.21 -28.24 3.44
CA LEU A 343 0.79 -28.11 3.10
C LEU A 343 0.48 -26.87 2.22
N ASP A 344 1.51 -26.10 1.86
CA ASP A 344 1.41 -24.90 1.02
C ASP A 344 0.40 -23.86 1.56
N MET A 345 0.39 -23.66 2.89
CA MET A 345 -0.56 -22.77 3.57
C MET A 345 -0.22 -21.27 3.47
N HIS A 346 0.02 -20.78 2.26
CA HIS A 346 0.30 -19.38 1.95
C HIS A 346 -0.98 -18.53 1.93
N ILE A 347 -0.86 -17.25 2.27
CA ILE A 347 -1.95 -16.28 2.14
C ILE A 347 -2.09 -15.91 0.66
N ILE A 348 -3.31 -16.01 0.13
CA ILE A 348 -3.66 -15.44 -1.18
C ILE A 348 -3.73 -13.93 -1.04
N TYR A 349 -4.60 -13.46 -0.13
CA TYR A 349 -4.68 -12.04 0.21
C TYR A 349 -5.37 -11.81 1.57
N ASP A 350 -5.19 -10.61 2.13
CA ASP A 350 -5.92 -10.09 3.28
C ASP A 350 -6.42 -8.68 2.95
N VAL A 351 -7.73 -8.46 3.06
CA VAL A 351 -8.36 -7.20 2.68
C VAL A 351 -9.38 -6.72 3.71
N SER A 352 -9.41 -5.41 3.93
CA SER A 352 -10.36 -4.71 4.80
C SER A 352 -11.66 -4.39 4.08
N HIS A 353 -12.76 -4.36 4.83
CA HIS A 353 -14.04 -3.81 4.35
C HIS A 353 -14.65 -2.72 5.24
N ASN A 354 -13.99 -2.35 6.33
CA ASN A 354 -14.39 -1.28 7.26
C ASN A 354 -13.19 -0.38 7.56
N ILE A 355 -12.90 0.60 6.72
CA ILE A 355 -11.70 1.43 6.84
C ILE A 355 -11.87 2.78 6.15
N ALA A 356 -11.14 3.80 6.60
CA ALA A 356 -10.91 5.02 5.82
C ALA A 356 -9.45 5.11 5.39
N LYS A 357 -9.20 5.46 4.13
CA LYS A 357 -7.84 5.52 3.56
C LYS A 357 -7.61 6.77 2.73
N VAL A 358 -6.38 7.27 2.80
CA VAL A 358 -5.92 8.35 1.94
C VAL A 358 -5.41 7.72 0.64
N GLU A 359 -6.05 8.07 -0.48
CA GLU A 359 -5.79 7.47 -1.79
C GLU A 359 -5.83 8.55 -2.87
N GLU A 360 -5.10 8.33 -3.97
CA GLU A 360 -5.14 9.21 -5.13
C GLU A 360 -6.13 8.68 -6.16
N HIS A 361 -7.03 9.54 -6.61
CA HIS A 361 -8.07 9.19 -7.58
C HIS A 361 -8.25 10.30 -8.61
N TRP A 362 -8.62 9.92 -9.83
CA TRP A 362 -9.02 10.87 -10.87
C TRP A 362 -10.45 11.33 -10.63
N VAL A 363 -10.64 12.65 -10.46
CA VAL A 363 -11.95 13.28 -10.31
C VAL A 363 -12.00 14.48 -11.24
N ASP A 364 -12.98 14.50 -12.14
CA ASP A 364 -13.17 15.57 -13.14
C ASP A 364 -11.88 15.87 -13.96
N GLY A 365 -11.17 14.80 -14.35
CA GLY A 365 -9.94 14.90 -15.15
C GLY A 365 -8.71 15.40 -14.39
N LYS A 366 -8.74 15.44 -13.04
CA LYS A 366 -7.59 15.82 -12.20
C LYS A 366 -7.34 14.76 -11.13
N ILE A 367 -6.06 14.50 -10.84
CA ILE A 367 -5.68 13.69 -9.68
C ILE A 367 -5.97 14.48 -8.41
N LYS A 368 -6.71 13.86 -7.48
CA LYS A 368 -7.01 14.39 -6.17
C LYS A 368 -6.62 13.38 -5.10
N THR A 369 -6.13 13.89 -3.97
CA THR A 369 -5.88 13.08 -2.77
C THR A 369 -7.17 13.05 -1.94
N LEU A 370 -7.77 11.87 -1.82
CA LEU A 370 -9.08 11.68 -1.19
C LEU A 370 -8.97 10.83 0.07
N LEU A 371 -9.78 11.14 1.08
CA LEU A 371 -10.07 10.23 2.19
C LEU A 371 -11.30 9.37 1.84
N VAL A 372 -11.05 8.16 1.39
CA VAL A 372 -12.07 7.19 0.98
C VAL A 372 -12.56 6.42 2.20
N HIS A 373 -13.82 6.61 2.57
CA HIS A 373 -14.51 5.84 3.60
C HIS A 373 -15.16 4.61 2.98
N ARG A 374 -14.87 3.44 3.55
CA ARG A 374 -15.42 2.15 3.14
C ARG A 374 -16.04 1.48 4.36
N LYS A 375 -17.35 1.20 4.30
CA LYS A 375 -18.07 0.45 5.34
C LYS A 375 -18.88 -0.66 4.71
N GLY A 376 -18.50 -1.90 4.99
CA GLY A 376 -18.98 -3.07 4.25
C GLY A 376 -18.65 -2.95 2.76
N SER A 377 -17.46 -2.46 2.42
CA SER A 377 -17.02 -2.34 1.03
C SER A 377 -15.52 -2.53 0.95
N THR A 378 -15.05 -3.23 -0.06
CA THR A 378 -13.66 -3.68 -0.19
C THR A 378 -12.92 -2.85 -1.22
N ARG A 379 -11.62 -2.61 -1.01
CA ARG A 379 -10.76 -2.02 -2.04
C ARG A 379 -10.52 -3.02 -3.18
N ALA A 380 -10.54 -2.53 -4.41
CA ALA A 380 -10.47 -3.33 -5.64
C ALA A 380 -9.60 -2.62 -6.70
N PHE A 381 -8.32 -2.44 -6.39
CA PHE A 381 -7.38 -1.77 -7.30
C PHE A 381 -7.10 -2.57 -8.59
N PRO A 382 -6.91 -1.88 -9.72
CA PRO A 382 -6.76 -2.48 -11.04
C PRO A 382 -5.40 -3.15 -11.20
N PRO A 383 -5.20 -3.92 -12.29
CA PRO A 383 -3.85 -4.26 -12.76
C PRO A 383 -2.94 -3.03 -12.80
N HIS A 384 -1.64 -3.25 -12.61
CA HIS A 384 -0.57 -2.24 -12.64
C HIS A 384 -0.60 -1.18 -11.53
N HIS A 385 -1.54 -1.27 -10.59
CA HIS A 385 -1.58 -0.34 -9.47
C HIS A 385 -0.36 -0.54 -8.54
N PRO A 386 0.39 0.52 -8.17
CA PRO A 386 1.66 0.37 -7.43
C PRO A 386 1.52 -0.21 -6.02
N LEU A 387 0.31 -0.16 -5.45
CA LEU A 387 0.01 -0.67 -4.10
C LEU A 387 -0.47 -2.13 -4.07
N ILE A 388 -0.54 -2.84 -5.21
CA ILE A 388 -0.86 -4.27 -5.22
C ILE A 388 0.43 -5.12 -5.26
N PRO A 389 0.41 -6.35 -4.71
CA PRO A 389 1.58 -7.24 -4.73
C PRO A 389 2.10 -7.49 -6.14
N VAL A 390 3.41 -7.74 -6.27
CA VAL A 390 4.09 -7.94 -7.56
C VAL A 390 3.43 -9.07 -8.37
N ASP A 391 3.04 -10.15 -7.70
CA ASP A 391 2.43 -11.32 -8.32
C ASP A 391 1.07 -11.05 -8.96
N TYR A 392 0.38 -10.00 -8.50
CA TYR A 392 -0.97 -9.61 -8.96
C TYR A 392 -0.97 -8.38 -9.86
N GLN A 393 0.20 -7.87 -10.23
CA GLN A 393 0.32 -6.69 -11.09
C GLN A 393 -0.40 -6.84 -12.44
N LEU A 394 -0.51 -8.06 -12.98
CA LEU A 394 -1.20 -8.30 -14.25
C LEU A 394 -2.69 -8.65 -14.10
N THR A 395 -3.12 -9.03 -12.90
CA THR A 395 -4.48 -9.54 -12.65
C THR A 395 -5.36 -8.53 -11.94
N GLY A 396 -4.77 -7.56 -11.23
CA GLY A 396 -5.45 -6.67 -10.31
C GLY A 396 -5.51 -7.24 -8.89
N GLN A 397 -5.89 -6.40 -7.93
CA GLN A 397 -5.93 -6.75 -6.51
C GLN A 397 -6.93 -7.90 -6.27
N PRO A 398 -6.57 -8.97 -5.54
CA PRO A 398 -7.55 -9.94 -5.10
C PRO A 398 -8.59 -9.30 -4.18
N VAL A 399 -9.85 -9.62 -4.41
CA VAL A 399 -11.00 -9.16 -3.64
C VAL A 399 -11.71 -10.39 -3.08
N LEU A 400 -11.85 -10.45 -1.77
CA LEU A 400 -12.40 -11.60 -1.06
C LEU A 400 -13.83 -11.30 -0.62
N ILE A 401 -14.80 -12.01 -1.21
CA ILE A 401 -16.24 -11.81 -0.95
C ILE A 401 -16.75 -12.97 -0.11
N GLY A 402 -17.02 -12.70 1.17
CA GLY A 402 -17.57 -13.67 2.09
C GLY A 402 -19.05 -13.94 1.85
N GLY A 403 -19.43 -15.22 1.78
CA GLY A 403 -20.82 -15.65 1.77
C GLY A 403 -21.45 -15.64 3.16
N THR A 404 -22.05 -16.77 3.50
CA THR A 404 -22.65 -17.09 4.80
C THR A 404 -22.26 -18.52 5.17
N MET A 405 -22.59 -18.98 6.38
CA MET A 405 -22.22 -20.32 6.87
C MET A 405 -22.74 -21.52 6.04
N GLY A 406 -23.51 -21.29 4.98
CA GLY A 406 -24.08 -22.33 4.12
C GLY A 406 -24.23 -21.94 2.65
N THR A 407 -23.50 -20.92 2.19
CA THR A 407 -23.49 -20.45 0.78
C THR A 407 -22.06 -20.33 0.27
N CYS A 408 -21.88 -20.18 -1.04
CA CYS A 408 -20.57 -19.96 -1.64
C CYS A 408 -19.91 -18.63 -1.18
N SER A 409 -18.60 -18.53 -1.37
CA SER A 409 -17.81 -17.30 -1.31
C SER A 409 -17.10 -17.10 -2.65
N TYR A 410 -16.68 -15.88 -2.96
CA TYR A 410 -16.02 -15.56 -4.23
C TYR A 410 -14.65 -14.91 -4.01
N VAL A 411 -13.76 -15.16 -4.97
CA VAL A 411 -12.51 -14.41 -5.15
C VAL A 411 -12.63 -13.67 -6.48
N LEU A 412 -12.54 -12.35 -6.45
CA LEU A 412 -12.59 -11.48 -7.62
C LEU A 412 -11.26 -10.74 -7.78
N THR A 413 -11.10 -10.00 -8.87
CA THR A 413 -9.96 -9.10 -9.09
C THR A 413 -10.42 -7.67 -9.30
N GLY A 414 -9.63 -6.69 -8.84
CA GLY A 414 -9.92 -5.27 -9.08
C GLY A 414 -9.73 -4.86 -10.54
N THR A 415 -10.38 -3.78 -10.97
CA THR A 415 -10.42 -3.35 -12.37
C THR A 415 -10.32 -1.83 -12.52
N GLU A 416 -10.03 -1.37 -13.74
CA GLU A 416 -10.04 0.06 -14.09
C GLU A 416 -11.44 0.68 -13.99
N GLN A 417 -12.47 -0.12 -14.24
CA GLN A 417 -13.84 0.35 -14.11
C GLN A 417 -14.19 0.64 -12.65
N ALA A 418 -13.71 -0.18 -11.70
CA ALA A 418 -13.84 0.14 -10.28
C ALA A 418 -13.14 1.46 -9.92
N MET A 419 -11.95 1.74 -10.49
CA MET A 419 -11.24 3.00 -10.25
C MET A 419 -12.05 4.22 -10.66
N THR A 420 -12.68 4.16 -11.83
CA THR A 420 -13.46 5.28 -12.37
C THR A 420 -14.84 5.39 -11.74
N GLU A 421 -15.48 4.26 -11.43
CA GLU A 421 -16.88 4.25 -11.02
C GLU A 421 -17.09 4.35 -9.50
N THR A 422 -16.22 3.71 -8.72
CA THR A 422 -16.42 3.48 -7.29
C THR A 422 -15.18 3.79 -6.45
N PHE A 423 -14.24 4.59 -6.96
CA PHE A 423 -12.98 4.90 -6.29
C PHE A 423 -12.20 3.62 -5.92
N GLY A 424 -12.10 2.68 -6.88
CA GLY A 424 -11.43 1.40 -6.71
C GLY A 424 -12.07 0.57 -5.60
N SER A 425 -13.41 0.47 -5.57
CA SER A 425 -14.13 -0.24 -4.50
C SER A 425 -15.19 -1.21 -5.02
N THR A 426 -15.49 -2.25 -4.24
CA THR A 426 -16.53 -3.24 -4.54
C THR A 426 -17.16 -3.81 -3.27
N CYS A 427 -18.13 -4.71 -3.42
CA CYS A 427 -18.83 -5.39 -2.32
C CYS A 427 -17.86 -6.11 -1.38
N HIS A 428 -18.36 -6.51 -0.21
CA HIS A 428 -17.57 -7.24 0.79
C HIS A 428 -18.13 -8.63 1.10
N GLY A 429 -19.40 -8.86 0.79
CA GLY A 429 -20.08 -10.11 1.08
C GLY A 429 -21.54 -10.06 0.66
N ALA A 430 -22.33 -11.00 1.18
CA ALA A 430 -23.76 -11.08 0.86
C ALA A 430 -24.58 -9.86 1.31
N GLY A 431 -24.25 -9.24 2.45
CA GLY A 431 -25.08 -8.20 3.06
C GLY A 431 -26.39 -8.74 3.64
N ARG A 432 -26.89 -8.12 4.72
CA ARG A 432 -28.07 -8.65 5.43
C ARG A 432 -29.37 -8.29 4.72
N ALA A 433 -30.25 -9.27 4.56
CA ALA A 433 -31.64 -9.05 4.15
C ALA A 433 -32.58 -8.90 5.35
N LEU A 434 -32.24 -9.52 6.49
CA LEU A 434 -33.01 -9.47 7.73
C LEU A 434 -32.17 -8.92 8.89
N SER A 435 -32.79 -8.10 9.75
CA SER A 435 -32.16 -7.68 11.00
C SER A 435 -31.97 -8.89 11.92
N ARG A 436 -30.92 -8.88 12.76
CA ARG A 436 -30.66 -9.96 13.73
C ARG A 436 -31.87 -10.26 14.62
N ALA A 437 -32.62 -9.23 15.01
CA ALA A 437 -33.84 -9.40 15.80
C ALA A 437 -35.00 -10.04 15.01
N LYS A 438 -35.05 -9.85 13.69
CA LYS A 438 -36.01 -10.52 12.83
C LYS A 438 -35.60 -11.97 12.58
N SER A 439 -34.32 -12.25 12.33
CA SER A 439 -33.79 -13.61 12.19
C SER A 439 -34.10 -14.47 13.42
N ARG A 440 -33.78 -13.97 14.62
CA ARG A 440 -34.07 -14.70 15.89
C ARG A 440 -35.55 -14.97 16.17
N ARG A 441 -36.46 -14.22 15.53
CA ARG A 441 -37.91 -14.43 15.69
C ARG A 441 -38.47 -15.42 14.68
N ASN A 442 -37.79 -15.56 13.53
CA ASN A 442 -38.32 -16.25 12.37
C ASN A 442 -37.65 -17.60 12.11
N LEU A 443 -36.44 -17.82 12.65
CA LEU A 443 -35.61 -18.98 12.37
C LEU A 443 -35.35 -19.76 13.66
N ASP A 444 -35.41 -21.09 13.57
CA ASP A 444 -34.99 -21.99 14.63
C ASP A 444 -33.54 -22.46 14.39
N TYR A 445 -32.76 -22.60 15.45
CA TYR A 445 -31.36 -22.99 15.31
C TYR A 445 -31.17 -24.46 14.94
N THR A 446 -32.11 -25.34 15.31
CA THR A 446 -32.04 -26.78 15.02
C THR A 446 -32.24 -27.02 13.53
N ASP A 447 -33.28 -26.42 12.94
CA ASP A 447 -33.54 -26.44 11.50
C ASP A 447 -32.31 -25.99 10.69
N VAL A 448 -31.69 -24.87 11.08
CA VAL A 448 -30.49 -24.34 10.38
C VAL A 448 -29.31 -25.33 10.48
N LEU A 449 -29.10 -25.98 11.63
CA LEU A 449 -28.03 -26.97 11.77
C LEU A 449 -28.32 -28.25 10.96
N GLU A 450 -29.56 -28.70 10.94
CA GLU A 450 -30.00 -29.85 10.13
C GLU A 450 -29.82 -29.58 8.63
N ASP A 451 -30.17 -28.38 8.16
CA ASP A 451 -29.99 -27.97 6.77
C ASP A 451 -28.51 -27.92 6.37
N LEU A 452 -27.64 -27.39 7.24
CA LEU A 452 -26.20 -27.38 7.01
C LEU A 452 -25.64 -28.81 7.00
N GLN A 453 -26.10 -29.67 7.90
CA GLN A 453 -25.71 -31.08 7.93
C GLN A 453 -26.16 -31.82 6.67
N ALA A 454 -27.37 -31.55 6.17
CA ALA A 454 -27.89 -32.12 4.93
C ALA A 454 -27.06 -31.70 3.71
N LYS A 455 -26.50 -30.48 3.72
CA LYS A 455 -25.51 -30.00 2.73
C LYS A 455 -24.10 -30.58 2.94
N GLY A 456 -23.91 -31.40 3.98
CA GLY A 456 -22.62 -32.00 4.31
C GLY A 456 -21.63 -31.00 4.92
N ILE A 457 -22.09 -29.90 5.52
CA ILE A 457 -21.24 -28.89 6.16
C ILE A 457 -21.00 -29.26 7.62
N SER A 458 -19.72 -29.28 8.02
CA SER A 458 -19.33 -29.48 9.41
C SER A 458 -19.16 -28.14 10.10
N ILE A 459 -19.95 -27.88 11.14
CA ILE A 459 -19.97 -26.59 11.83
C ILE A 459 -19.66 -26.74 13.33
N ARG A 460 -18.95 -25.76 13.90
CA ARG A 460 -18.77 -25.59 15.35
C ARG A 460 -19.11 -24.16 15.72
N VAL A 461 -20.02 -23.99 16.67
CA VAL A 461 -20.51 -22.67 17.11
C VAL A 461 -20.36 -22.50 18.61
N ALA A 462 -20.09 -21.27 19.04
CA ALA A 462 -20.02 -20.93 20.45
C ALA A 462 -21.39 -20.82 21.12
N SER A 463 -22.46 -20.58 20.35
CA SER A 463 -23.80 -20.32 20.87
C SER A 463 -24.88 -20.62 19.83
N PRO A 464 -25.99 -21.28 20.21
CA PRO A 464 -27.17 -21.45 19.34
C PRO A 464 -27.75 -20.12 18.84
N LYS A 465 -27.64 -19.05 19.64
CA LYS A 465 -28.13 -17.72 19.26
C LYS A 465 -27.45 -17.19 17.99
N LEU A 466 -26.16 -17.47 17.83
CA LEU A 466 -25.39 -17.02 16.66
C LEU A 466 -25.83 -17.77 15.39
N VAL A 467 -26.22 -19.04 15.51
CA VAL A 467 -26.73 -19.84 14.37
C VAL A 467 -27.93 -19.15 13.75
N MET A 468 -28.94 -18.77 14.54
CA MET A 468 -30.13 -18.08 14.03
C MET A 468 -29.83 -16.69 13.48
N GLU A 469 -28.92 -15.94 14.12
CA GLU A 469 -28.58 -14.58 13.69
C GLU A 469 -27.85 -14.55 12.36
N GLU A 470 -27.07 -15.59 12.06
CA GLU A 470 -26.16 -15.62 10.93
C GLU A 470 -26.56 -16.66 9.87
N ALA A 471 -27.78 -17.21 9.98
CA ALA A 471 -28.33 -18.19 9.05
C ALA A 471 -28.39 -17.65 7.60
N PRO A 472 -28.20 -18.48 6.56
CA PRO A 472 -28.19 -18.05 5.16
C PRO A 472 -29.40 -17.19 4.75
N GLU A 473 -30.60 -17.50 5.25
CA GLU A 473 -31.87 -16.80 4.98
C GLU A 473 -31.88 -15.35 5.54
N SER A 474 -30.96 -15.04 6.44
CA SER A 474 -30.79 -13.69 6.98
C SER A 474 -30.04 -12.75 6.06
N TYR A 475 -29.42 -13.29 5.02
CA TYR A 475 -28.57 -12.59 4.07
C TYR A 475 -29.20 -12.53 2.68
N LYS A 476 -28.72 -11.62 1.86
CA LYS A 476 -29.03 -11.63 0.43
C LYS A 476 -28.30 -12.82 -0.22
N ASN A 477 -28.70 -13.16 -1.43
CA ASN A 477 -27.95 -14.13 -2.22
C ASN A 477 -26.62 -13.48 -2.67
N VAL A 478 -25.50 -14.09 -2.29
CA VAL A 478 -24.16 -13.58 -2.62
C VAL A 478 -23.89 -13.63 -4.12
N THR A 479 -24.45 -14.59 -4.86
CA THR A 479 -24.31 -14.68 -6.32
C THR A 479 -24.97 -13.47 -6.98
N ASP A 480 -26.17 -13.07 -6.54
CA ASP A 480 -26.84 -11.87 -7.06
C ASP A 480 -26.01 -10.59 -6.78
N VAL A 481 -25.36 -10.52 -5.62
CA VAL A 481 -24.47 -9.40 -5.26
C VAL A 481 -23.23 -9.37 -6.15
N VAL A 482 -22.58 -10.52 -6.36
CA VAL A 482 -21.37 -10.63 -7.19
C VAL A 482 -21.71 -10.37 -8.66
N ASP A 483 -22.78 -10.95 -9.18
CA ASP A 483 -23.28 -10.73 -10.54
C ASP A 483 -23.56 -9.25 -10.78
N THR A 484 -24.16 -8.54 -9.82
CA THR A 484 -24.33 -7.08 -9.93
C THR A 484 -22.99 -6.34 -9.87
N SER A 485 -22.06 -6.80 -9.03
CA SER A 485 -20.72 -6.20 -8.89
C SER A 485 -19.83 -6.44 -10.12
N THR A 486 -20.09 -7.50 -10.90
CA THR A 486 -19.35 -7.81 -12.12
C THR A 486 -19.40 -6.68 -13.15
N CYS A 487 -20.44 -5.85 -13.12
CA CYS A 487 -20.53 -4.64 -13.94
C CYS A 487 -19.36 -3.67 -13.77
N PHE A 488 -18.56 -3.75 -12.70
CA PHE A 488 -17.35 -2.95 -12.50
C PHE A 488 -16.15 -3.76 -11.98
N VAL A 489 -16.27 -5.07 -11.81
CA VAL A 489 -15.22 -5.92 -11.19
C VAL A 489 -14.88 -7.15 -12.02
N LEU A 490 -15.69 -7.48 -13.02
CA LEU A 490 -15.36 -8.53 -13.99
C LEU A 490 -15.66 -8.02 -15.40
N HIS A 491 -14.66 -7.41 -16.00
CA HIS A 491 -14.51 -7.43 -17.45
C HIS A 491 -13.22 -8.16 -17.80
N CYS A 492 -13.31 -9.49 -17.80
CA CYS A 492 -12.55 -10.31 -18.73
C CYS A 492 -13.42 -10.47 -19.97
N THR A 493 -13.83 -9.36 -20.61
CA THR A 493 -14.20 -9.46 -22.01
C THR A 493 -12.92 -9.72 -22.76
N GLN A 494 -12.97 -10.76 -23.59
CA GLN A 494 -12.20 -10.84 -24.82
C GLN A 494 -12.27 -9.49 -25.56
N HIS A 495 -11.44 -8.53 -25.19
CA HIS A 495 -10.58 -7.99 -26.21
C HIS A 495 -9.51 -9.07 -26.35
N GLN A 496 -9.68 -9.90 -27.38
CA GLN A 496 -8.55 -9.99 -28.28
C GLN A 496 -8.14 -8.54 -28.54
N MET A 497 -7.18 -8.03 -27.75
CA MET A 497 -6.07 -7.41 -28.43
C MET A 497 -5.66 -8.47 -29.44
N GLU A 498 -6.15 -8.33 -30.66
CA GLU A 498 -5.30 -8.65 -31.79
C GLU A 498 -3.99 -7.99 -31.42
N ILE A 499 -3.06 -8.80 -30.89
CA ILE A 499 -1.66 -8.45 -30.98
C ILE A 499 -1.52 -8.28 -32.48
N PRO A 500 -1.34 -7.05 -33.00
CA PRO A 500 -1.04 -6.91 -34.40
C PRO A 500 0.18 -7.80 -34.62
N GLU A 501 0.17 -8.67 -35.63
CA GLU A 501 1.36 -9.43 -36.02
C GLU A 501 2.48 -8.50 -36.55
N ASP A 502 2.45 -7.22 -36.19
CA ASP A 502 3.35 -6.18 -36.60
C ASP A 502 3.82 -5.40 -35.36
N ASP A 503 5.11 -5.58 -35.03
CA ASP A 503 5.86 -4.93 -33.94
C ASP A 503 6.04 -3.41 -34.16
N SER A 504 5.24 -2.76 -35.02
CA SER A 504 5.46 -1.39 -35.47
C SER A 504 5.14 -0.30 -34.43
N ASP A 505 4.43 -0.61 -33.34
CA ASP A 505 3.85 0.44 -32.48
C ASP A 505 4.61 0.75 -31.18
N LEU A 506 5.75 0.09 -30.91
CA LEU A 506 6.56 0.45 -29.74
C LEU A 506 7.51 1.64 -29.99
N LEU A 507 7.74 2.01 -31.25
CA LEU A 507 8.70 3.06 -31.64
C LEU A 507 8.13 4.12 -32.60
N GLY A 508 6.85 3.99 -33.01
CA GLY A 508 6.20 4.94 -33.92
C GLY A 508 6.90 5.10 -35.29
N LYS A 509 7.68 4.10 -35.70
CA LYS A 509 8.40 4.04 -36.96
C LYS A 509 8.21 2.66 -37.59
N THR A 510 7.90 2.64 -38.88
CA THR A 510 7.76 1.42 -39.69
C THR A 510 9.10 0.66 -39.79
N ALA A 511 9.04 -0.65 -40.05
CA ALA A 511 10.25 -1.47 -40.22
C ALA A 511 11.19 -0.89 -41.29
N THR A 512 10.66 -0.28 -42.35
CA THR A 512 11.42 0.37 -43.42
C THR A 512 12.11 1.65 -42.94
N GLU A 513 11.50 2.41 -42.03
CA GLU A 513 12.11 3.58 -41.39
C GLU A 513 13.21 3.18 -40.41
N ILE A 514 13.02 2.08 -39.67
CA ILE A 514 14.05 1.52 -38.79
C ILE A 514 15.23 0.99 -39.60
N GLU A 515 14.98 0.31 -40.72
CA GLU A 515 16.04 -0.17 -41.61
C GLU A 515 16.79 1.00 -42.27
N SER A 516 16.08 2.06 -42.66
CA SER A 516 16.67 3.31 -43.13
C SER A 516 17.53 3.98 -42.05
N ASP A 517 17.04 4.06 -40.81
CA ASP A 517 17.78 4.64 -39.68
C ASP A 517 19.01 3.81 -39.32
N LEU A 518 18.93 2.47 -39.39
CA LEU A 518 20.06 1.57 -39.19
C LEU A 518 21.08 1.69 -40.33
N LYS A 519 20.61 1.85 -41.58
CA LYS A 519 21.48 2.09 -42.74
C LYS A 519 22.16 3.44 -42.63
N ASN A 520 21.46 4.47 -42.17
CA ASN A 520 22.03 5.79 -41.89
C ASN A 520 23.00 5.75 -40.70
N ARG A 521 22.71 4.97 -39.66
CA ARG A 521 23.62 4.71 -38.54
C ARG A 521 24.91 4.06 -39.02
N ASP A 522 24.81 3.05 -39.89
CA ASP A 522 25.96 2.32 -40.40
C ASP A 522 26.77 3.16 -41.40
N VAL A 523 26.13 4.06 -42.17
CA VAL A 523 26.82 5.07 -42.98
C VAL A 523 27.54 6.10 -42.10
N ILE A 524 26.91 6.60 -41.03
CA ILE A 524 27.55 7.51 -40.05
C ILE A 524 28.72 6.82 -39.33
N MET A 525 28.59 5.54 -39.00
CA MET A 525 29.63 4.73 -38.36
C MET A 525 30.81 4.42 -39.30
N GLN A 526 30.57 4.26 -40.60
CA GLN A 526 31.60 3.89 -41.57
C GLN A 526 32.25 5.08 -42.29
N HIS A 527 31.52 6.18 -42.53
CA HIS A 527 31.95 7.28 -43.41
C HIS A 527 31.93 8.66 -42.75
N GLY A 528 31.50 8.77 -41.48
CA GLY A 528 31.33 10.06 -40.80
C GLY A 528 30.00 10.77 -41.14
N LEU A 529 29.75 11.90 -40.48
CA LEU A 529 28.47 12.63 -40.51
C LEU A 529 28.06 13.13 -41.91
N VAL A 530 26.78 12.99 -42.23
CA VAL A 530 26.13 13.50 -43.46
C VAL A 530 26.03 15.03 -43.39
N GLU A 531 26.59 15.74 -44.39
CA GLU A 531 26.65 17.22 -44.46
C GLU A 531 25.27 17.90 -44.37
N GLU A 532 24.21 17.23 -44.82
CA GLU A 532 22.84 17.77 -44.93
C GLU A 532 22.09 17.90 -43.59
N LEU A 533 22.61 17.32 -42.50
CA LEU A 533 22.07 17.49 -41.14
C LEU A 533 22.73 18.63 -40.36
N THR A 534 23.66 19.37 -40.99
CA THR A 534 24.24 20.57 -40.36
C THR A 534 23.33 21.76 -40.57
N GLY A 535 22.64 22.18 -39.50
CA GLY A 535 21.93 23.45 -39.45
C GLY A 535 22.87 24.64 -39.74
N PRO A 536 22.34 25.81 -40.11
CA PRO A 536 23.16 26.92 -40.61
C PRO A 536 24.26 27.29 -39.62
N ARG A 537 25.52 27.19 -40.08
CA ARG A 537 26.71 27.67 -39.37
C ARG A 537 26.53 29.17 -39.10
N LEU A 538 26.27 29.51 -37.85
CA LEU A 538 26.31 30.89 -37.37
C LEU A 538 27.75 31.39 -37.53
N PHE A 539 27.94 32.31 -38.47
CA PHE A 539 29.18 33.06 -38.63
C PHE A 539 29.45 33.93 -37.40
N GLY A 540 30.70 33.87 -36.94
CA GLY A 540 31.46 35.07 -36.57
C GLY A 540 31.52 35.42 -35.09
N ILE A 541 32.64 35.07 -34.45
CA ILE A 541 33.69 35.97 -33.93
C ILE A 541 34.51 35.12 -32.93
N SER A 542 35.74 34.74 -33.29
CA SER A 542 36.68 34.18 -32.30
C SER A 542 37.06 35.29 -31.34
N LYS A 543 36.41 35.36 -30.19
CA LYS A 543 36.97 36.09 -29.07
C LYS A 543 38.36 35.48 -28.77
N PRO A 544 39.42 36.29 -28.60
CA PRO A 544 40.70 35.78 -28.12
C PRO A 544 40.47 34.92 -26.87
N VAL A 545 41.26 33.86 -26.69
CA VAL A 545 41.14 32.96 -25.52
C VAL A 545 41.07 33.74 -24.20
N ASP A 546 41.84 34.83 -24.09
CA ASP A 546 41.82 35.73 -22.93
C ASP A 546 40.48 36.41 -22.68
N GLU A 547 39.75 36.79 -23.73
CA GLU A 547 38.44 37.44 -23.62
C GLU A 547 37.34 36.43 -23.24
N ILE A 548 37.46 35.17 -23.71
CA ILE A 548 36.57 34.07 -23.30
C ILE A 548 36.78 33.73 -21.82
N ILE A 549 38.05 33.64 -21.39
CA ILE A 549 38.38 33.39 -19.98
C ILE A 549 37.88 34.56 -19.11
N ALA A 550 38.08 35.81 -19.54
CA ALA A 550 37.64 37.00 -18.80
C ALA A 550 36.10 37.11 -18.68
N SER A 551 35.36 36.59 -19.67
CA SER A 551 33.89 36.54 -19.65
C SER A 551 33.32 35.25 -19.04
N SER A 552 34.16 34.30 -18.63
CA SER A 552 33.72 33.04 -18.04
C SER A 552 33.05 33.24 -16.68
N THR A 553 31.84 32.69 -16.52
CA THR A 553 31.16 32.68 -15.22
C THR A 553 31.63 31.49 -14.36
N PRO A 554 31.45 31.53 -13.03
CA PRO A 554 31.71 30.37 -12.17
C PRO A 554 31.01 29.09 -12.65
N TRP A 555 29.77 29.21 -13.13
CA TRP A 555 29.03 28.09 -13.70
C TRP A 555 29.67 27.61 -15.01
N THR A 556 30.04 28.50 -15.92
CA THR A 556 30.75 28.10 -17.14
C THR A 556 31.98 27.24 -16.82
N ARG A 557 32.82 27.67 -15.87
CA ARG A 557 34.02 26.94 -15.43
C ARG A 557 33.72 25.58 -14.80
N ILE A 558 32.70 25.50 -13.94
CA ILE A 558 32.26 24.24 -13.33
C ILE A 558 31.74 23.27 -14.39
N ARG A 559 31.00 23.77 -15.39
CA ARG A 559 30.49 22.93 -16.49
C ARG A 559 31.64 22.34 -17.30
N HIS A 560 32.68 23.11 -17.62
CA HIS A 560 33.87 22.60 -18.30
C HIS A 560 34.65 21.59 -17.46
N LEU A 561 34.67 21.76 -16.14
CA LEU A 561 35.35 20.83 -15.23
C LEU A 561 34.65 19.46 -15.18
N PHE A 562 33.32 19.39 -15.18
CA PHE A 562 32.58 18.14 -14.95
C PHE A 562 31.85 17.56 -16.17
N ASN A 563 31.69 18.33 -17.25
CA ASN A 563 30.91 17.94 -18.42
C ASN A 563 31.65 18.30 -19.72
N SER A 564 32.81 17.67 -19.93
CA SER A 564 33.65 17.87 -21.10
C SER A 564 33.10 17.09 -22.31
N ASP A 565 33.10 17.75 -23.46
CA ASP A 565 32.82 17.17 -24.78
C ASP A 565 33.74 15.94 -25.03
N PRO A 566 33.24 14.83 -25.61
CA PRO A 566 34.07 13.69 -26.02
C PRO A 566 35.32 14.09 -26.82
N MET A 567 35.28 15.18 -27.59
CA MET A 567 36.43 15.70 -28.36
C MET A 567 37.50 16.41 -27.52
N LEU A 568 37.26 16.62 -26.21
CA LEU A 568 38.15 17.34 -25.27
C LEU A 568 38.68 16.43 -24.13
N SER A 569 38.54 15.10 -24.29
CA SER A 569 38.89 14.10 -23.26
C SER A 569 40.36 14.09 -22.84
N ASP A 570 41.26 14.60 -23.67
CA ASP A 570 42.71 14.51 -23.45
C ASP A 570 43.34 15.70 -22.72
N THR A 571 42.58 16.77 -22.47
CA THR A 571 43.06 17.93 -21.70
C THR A 571 43.25 17.59 -20.22
N ASP A 572 44.23 18.22 -19.57
CA ASP A 572 44.50 17.99 -18.14
C ASP A 572 43.33 18.38 -17.25
N LEU A 573 42.54 19.40 -17.63
CA LEU A 573 41.29 19.77 -16.96
C LEU A 573 40.25 18.65 -17.02
N SER A 574 40.06 18.04 -18.19
CA SER A 574 39.10 16.96 -18.39
C SER A 574 39.52 15.69 -17.63
N LYS A 575 40.81 15.33 -17.68
CA LYS A 575 41.38 14.23 -16.89
C LYS A 575 41.20 14.46 -15.38
N THR A 576 41.42 15.68 -14.92
CA THR A 576 41.27 16.07 -13.51
C THR A 576 39.81 16.00 -13.06
N GLY A 577 38.88 16.55 -13.86
CA GLY A 577 37.44 16.46 -13.63
C GLY A 577 36.93 15.01 -13.61
N SER A 578 37.36 14.19 -14.57
CA SER A 578 37.00 12.77 -14.62
C SER A 578 37.50 12.00 -13.39
N ARG A 579 38.72 12.28 -12.90
CA ARG A 579 39.24 11.67 -11.67
C ARG A 579 38.44 12.15 -10.46
N ALA A 580 38.06 13.42 -10.41
CA ALA A 580 37.26 14.00 -9.33
C ALA A 580 35.87 13.35 -9.20
N ILE A 581 35.28 12.86 -10.31
CA ILE A 581 34.01 12.10 -10.29
C ILE A 581 34.24 10.63 -9.93
N ARG A 582 35.20 9.97 -10.58
CA ARG A 582 35.34 8.50 -10.51
C ARG A 582 36.05 8.03 -9.24
N LEU A 583 37.06 8.75 -8.77
CA LEU A 583 37.90 8.30 -7.66
C LEU A 583 37.12 8.16 -6.33
N PRO A 584 36.23 9.10 -5.94
CA PRO A 584 35.40 8.91 -4.75
C PRO A 584 34.50 7.67 -4.83
N MET A 585 33.93 7.40 -6.00
CA MET A 585 33.10 6.21 -6.23
C MET A 585 33.92 4.93 -6.10
N ILE A 586 35.11 4.90 -6.70
CA ILE A 586 36.03 3.75 -6.60
C ILE A 586 36.43 3.51 -5.15
N ILE A 587 36.82 4.56 -4.41
CA ILE A 587 37.20 4.45 -2.99
C ILE A 587 36.02 3.92 -2.16
N GLY A 588 34.82 4.46 -2.36
CA GLY A 588 33.62 4.00 -1.68
C GLY A 588 33.29 2.54 -1.97
N CYS A 589 33.41 2.10 -3.22
CA CYS A 589 33.22 0.71 -3.61
C CYS A 589 34.27 -0.20 -2.95
N VAL A 590 35.55 0.14 -3.03
CA VAL A 590 36.64 -0.67 -2.45
C VAL A 590 36.49 -0.78 -0.93
N VAL A 591 36.22 0.34 -0.24
CA VAL A 591 35.97 0.34 1.20
C VAL A 591 34.73 -0.49 1.50
N GLY A 592 33.60 -0.21 0.86
CA GLY A 592 32.33 -0.89 1.10
C GLY A 592 32.42 -2.42 0.95
N VAL A 593 33.09 -2.90 -0.11
CA VAL A 593 33.35 -4.33 -0.32
C VAL A 593 34.26 -4.89 0.76
N GLY A 594 35.36 -4.21 1.09
CA GLY A 594 36.31 -4.64 2.11
C GLY A 594 35.69 -4.78 3.51
N VAL A 595 34.97 -3.76 3.99
CA VAL A 595 34.29 -3.84 5.30
C VAL A 595 33.08 -4.76 5.27
N GLY A 596 32.39 -4.88 4.13
CA GLY A 596 31.33 -5.88 3.96
C GLY A 596 31.86 -7.29 4.17
N PHE A 597 33.01 -7.62 3.58
CA PHE A 597 33.66 -8.92 3.76
C PHE A 597 34.09 -9.16 5.20
N ALA A 598 34.68 -8.15 5.86
CA ALA A 598 35.01 -8.25 7.30
C ALA A 598 33.74 -8.42 8.17
N ARG A 599 32.63 -7.76 7.81
CA ARG A 599 31.35 -7.87 8.53
C ARG A 599 30.71 -9.24 8.34
N LEU A 600 30.90 -9.89 7.20
CA LEU A 600 30.40 -11.24 6.93
C LEU A 600 30.88 -12.23 8.00
N LEU A 601 32.18 -12.20 8.32
CA LEU A 601 32.78 -13.08 9.33
C LEU A 601 32.21 -12.83 10.73
N THR A 602 32.09 -11.57 11.13
CA THR A 602 31.57 -11.21 12.46
C THR A 602 30.06 -11.45 12.59
N ALA A 603 29.28 -11.21 11.53
CA ALA A 603 27.85 -11.47 11.49
C ALA A 603 27.53 -12.97 11.53
N TYR A 604 28.38 -13.81 10.94
CA TYR A 604 28.26 -15.26 11.06
C TYR A 604 28.46 -15.73 12.50
N ASP A 605 29.50 -15.25 13.18
CA ASP A 605 29.72 -15.60 14.58
C ASP A 605 28.62 -15.07 15.52
N GLU A 606 28.07 -13.87 15.22
CA GLU A 606 26.90 -13.31 15.91
C GLU A 606 25.66 -14.21 15.74
N PHE A 607 25.40 -14.67 14.51
CA PHE A 607 24.30 -15.60 14.21
C PHE A 607 24.44 -16.92 14.99
N ILE A 608 25.64 -17.51 14.99
CA ILE A 608 25.91 -18.75 15.70
C ILE A 608 25.68 -18.58 17.21
N ARG A 609 26.16 -17.48 17.80
CA ARG A 609 25.96 -17.18 19.23
C ARG A 609 24.48 -17.00 19.59
N ALA A 610 23.73 -16.25 18.77
CA ALA A 610 22.31 -16.01 19.01
C ALA A 610 21.44 -17.27 18.85
N ASN A 611 21.88 -18.23 18.04
CA ASN A 611 21.10 -19.44 17.71
C ASN A 611 21.67 -20.73 18.30
N ARG A 612 22.50 -20.65 19.35
CA ARG A 612 23.12 -21.83 19.99
C ARG A 612 22.12 -22.86 20.53
N LEU A 613 20.92 -22.42 20.90
CA LEU A 613 19.86 -23.28 21.46
C LEU A 613 18.72 -23.52 20.46
N THR A 614 18.85 -23.02 19.23
CA THR A 614 17.82 -23.15 18.19
C THR A 614 17.93 -24.52 17.51
N ALA A 615 16.86 -25.31 17.58
CA ALA A 615 16.77 -26.59 16.89
C ALA A 615 16.37 -26.38 15.42
N TRP A 616 17.21 -26.81 14.48
CA TRP A 616 16.97 -26.66 13.04
C TRP A 616 16.55 -27.98 12.41
N ARG A 617 15.50 -27.95 11.57
CA ARG A 617 14.92 -29.09 10.81
C ARG A 617 15.97 -29.92 10.06
N THR A 618 16.96 -29.28 9.43
CA THR A 618 18.11 -29.95 8.79
C THR A 618 19.37 -29.09 8.92
N ARG A 619 20.55 -29.72 8.83
CA ARG A 619 21.85 -29.02 8.82
C ARG A 619 21.94 -28.00 7.67
N GLU A 620 21.28 -28.28 6.56
CA GLU A 620 21.41 -27.52 5.32
C GLU A 620 20.55 -26.26 5.37
N MET A 621 19.40 -26.33 6.04
CA MET A 621 18.60 -25.16 6.39
C MET A 621 19.34 -24.24 7.36
N ALA A 622 20.02 -24.79 8.38
CA ALA A 622 20.83 -24.00 9.30
C ALA A 622 21.95 -23.24 8.57
N LYS A 623 22.64 -23.91 7.63
CA LYS A 623 23.67 -23.29 6.78
C LYS A 623 23.10 -22.18 5.90
N ARG A 624 21.95 -22.41 5.25
CA ARG A 624 21.30 -21.38 4.40
C ARG A 624 20.89 -20.16 5.21
N ARG A 625 20.22 -20.36 6.34
CA ARG A 625 19.79 -19.25 7.22
C ARG A 625 20.97 -18.46 7.79
N ALA A 626 22.06 -19.13 8.14
CA ALA A 626 23.30 -18.47 8.54
C ALA A 626 23.87 -17.65 7.37
N ALA A 627 23.93 -18.22 6.17
CA ALA A 627 24.43 -17.54 4.98
C ALA A 627 23.60 -16.31 4.62
N ASP A 628 22.27 -16.41 4.64
CA ASP A 628 21.35 -15.30 4.33
C ASP A 628 21.50 -14.16 5.34
N TYR A 629 21.50 -14.49 6.64
CA TYR A 629 21.65 -13.51 7.71
C TYR A 629 22.99 -12.78 7.63
N SER A 630 24.09 -13.52 7.49
CA SER A 630 25.43 -12.95 7.41
C SER A 630 25.60 -12.11 6.15
N SER A 631 25.08 -12.57 5.01
CA SER A 631 25.15 -11.85 3.74
C SER A 631 24.36 -10.55 3.79
N PHE A 632 23.14 -10.58 4.31
CA PHE A 632 22.31 -9.38 4.43
C PHE A 632 22.96 -8.32 5.35
N LYS A 633 23.48 -8.74 6.52
CA LYS A 633 24.21 -7.83 7.42
C LYS A 633 25.52 -7.31 6.82
N ALA A 634 26.23 -8.13 6.07
CA ALA A 634 27.45 -7.73 5.37
C ALA A 634 27.17 -6.69 4.27
N ILE A 635 26.16 -6.93 3.43
CA ILE A 635 25.77 -6.03 2.33
C ILE A 635 25.30 -4.69 2.88
N THR A 636 24.36 -4.71 3.83
CA THR A 636 23.82 -3.46 4.41
C THR A 636 24.90 -2.61 5.08
N PHE A 637 25.80 -3.23 5.85
CA PHE A 637 26.91 -2.52 6.49
C PHE A 637 27.96 -2.04 5.48
N GLY A 638 28.27 -2.86 4.48
CA GLY A 638 29.21 -2.54 3.39
C GLY A 638 28.72 -1.37 2.55
N VAL A 639 27.45 -1.38 2.13
CA VAL A 639 26.82 -0.28 1.38
C VAL A 639 26.81 1.01 2.18
N SER A 640 26.38 0.96 3.46
CA SER A 640 26.39 2.14 4.34
C SER A 640 27.80 2.73 4.49
N THR A 641 28.81 1.88 4.71
CA THR A 641 30.18 2.35 4.93
C THR A 641 30.84 2.82 3.63
N GLY A 642 30.54 2.15 2.51
CA GLY A 642 30.99 2.56 1.17
C GLY A 642 30.44 3.92 0.78
N LEU A 643 29.13 4.17 0.95
CA LEU A 643 28.52 5.49 0.71
C LEU A 643 29.19 6.58 1.55
N LYS A 644 29.41 6.31 2.84
CA LYS A 644 30.10 7.24 3.75
C LYS A 644 31.53 7.56 3.28
N ALA A 645 32.28 6.55 2.84
CA ALA A 645 33.61 6.72 2.29
C ALA A 645 33.60 7.50 0.96
N THR A 646 32.61 7.28 0.09
CA THR A 646 32.39 8.08 -1.13
C THR A 646 32.21 9.56 -0.79
N PHE A 647 31.34 9.88 0.17
CA PHE A 647 31.09 11.26 0.57
C PHE A 647 32.34 11.94 1.14
N LEU A 648 33.07 11.24 2.01
CA LEU A 648 34.31 11.77 2.57
C LEU A 648 35.36 12.00 1.49
N ALA A 649 35.53 11.04 0.57
CA ALA A 649 36.46 11.16 -0.56
C ALA A 649 36.05 12.29 -1.52
N ALA A 650 34.75 12.46 -1.80
CA ALA A 650 34.25 13.57 -2.62
C ALA A 650 34.56 14.93 -1.98
N GLY A 651 34.51 15.02 -0.65
CA GLY A 651 34.99 16.18 0.11
C GLY A 651 36.48 16.48 -0.05
N CYS A 652 37.29 15.45 -0.26
CA CYS A 652 38.73 15.58 -0.44
C CYS A 652 39.15 15.90 -1.88
N TYR A 653 38.43 15.38 -2.87
CA TYR A 653 38.84 15.46 -4.28
C TYR A 653 37.92 16.34 -5.13
N SER A 654 36.60 16.24 -4.97
CA SER A 654 35.64 16.91 -5.85
C SER A 654 35.31 18.33 -5.37
N PHE A 655 35.12 18.50 -4.06
CA PHE A 655 34.72 19.77 -3.48
C PHE A 655 35.79 20.87 -3.55
N PRO A 656 37.09 20.58 -3.32
CA PRO A 656 38.13 21.58 -3.50
C PRO A 656 38.19 22.07 -4.95
N LEU A 657 38.11 21.16 -5.93
CA LEU A 657 38.10 21.49 -7.36
C LEU A 657 36.87 22.32 -7.78
N LEU A 658 35.71 22.05 -7.18
CA LEU A 658 34.50 22.87 -7.36
C LEU A 658 34.74 24.31 -6.88
N LEU A 659 35.37 24.49 -5.72
CA LEU A 659 35.72 25.81 -5.20
C LEU A 659 36.77 26.51 -6.08
N THR A 660 37.76 25.77 -6.57
CA THR A 660 38.75 26.28 -7.51
C THR A 660 38.11 26.77 -8.80
N ALA A 661 37.23 25.97 -9.40
CA ALA A 661 36.50 26.32 -10.61
C ALA A 661 35.56 27.50 -10.39
N TRP A 662 34.89 27.55 -9.24
CA TRP A 662 34.05 28.67 -8.85
C TRP A 662 34.85 29.98 -8.80
N GLN A 663 36.00 29.95 -8.12
CA GLN A 663 36.89 31.12 -7.99
C GLN A 663 37.63 31.45 -9.29
N GLY A 664 37.77 30.46 -10.18
CA GLY A 664 38.56 30.55 -11.39
C GLY A 664 40.06 30.62 -11.13
N LYS A 665 40.53 30.22 -9.93
CA LYS A 665 41.94 30.25 -9.55
C LYS A 665 42.31 29.21 -8.49
N THR A 666 43.51 28.63 -8.59
CA THR A 666 44.05 27.71 -7.58
C THR A 666 44.41 28.43 -6.28
N SER A 667 43.87 27.93 -5.17
CA SER A 667 44.10 28.48 -3.84
C SER A 667 44.43 27.40 -2.80
N TRP A 668 45.17 27.77 -1.76
CA TRP A 668 45.61 26.82 -0.73
C TRP A 668 44.51 26.42 0.27
N TRP A 669 43.44 27.22 0.43
CA TRP A 669 42.41 27.00 1.46
C TRP A 669 41.20 26.17 0.97
N GLU A 670 41.05 25.95 -0.32
CA GLU A 670 39.93 25.17 -0.91
C GLU A 670 39.86 23.73 -0.39
N ASN A 671 41.03 23.13 -0.12
CA ASN A 671 41.15 21.81 0.48
C ASN A 671 40.74 21.82 1.96
N ALA A 672 41.07 22.87 2.72
CA ALA A 672 40.60 23.02 4.09
C ALA A 672 39.06 23.15 4.16
N ALA A 673 38.48 23.91 3.23
CA ALA A 673 37.03 24.05 3.13
C ALA A 673 36.34 22.73 2.74
N GLY A 674 36.89 21.98 1.78
CA GLY A 674 36.33 20.67 1.38
C GLY A 674 36.42 19.61 2.45
N TRP A 675 37.58 19.46 3.07
CA TRP A 675 37.79 18.47 4.13
C TRP A 675 36.97 18.81 5.38
N GLY A 676 36.96 20.08 5.77
CA GLY A 676 36.15 20.55 6.91
C GLY A 676 34.65 20.36 6.69
N SER A 677 34.15 20.72 5.50
CA SER A 677 32.72 20.61 5.18
C SER A 677 32.25 19.15 5.10
N ALA A 678 33.03 18.27 4.47
CA ALA A 678 32.65 16.86 4.36
C ALA A 678 32.65 16.13 5.71
N CYS A 679 33.63 16.41 6.57
CA CYS A 679 33.66 15.86 7.94
C CYS A 679 32.55 16.43 8.83
N ALA A 680 32.21 17.71 8.67
CA ALA A 680 31.07 18.31 9.37
C ALA A 680 29.75 17.62 8.94
N ILE A 681 29.49 17.53 7.64
CA ILE A 681 28.29 16.88 7.09
C ILE A 681 28.22 15.41 7.55
N TYR A 682 29.34 14.69 7.55
CA TYR A 682 29.43 13.31 8.04
C TYR A 682 28.99 13.17 9.51
N CYS A 683 29.28 14.18 10.34
CA CYS A 683 28.95 14.20 11.77
C CYS A 683 27.63 14.89 12.11
N MET A 684 26.85 15.33 11.12
CA MET A 684 25.61 16.11 11.32
C MET A 684 24.59 15.38 12.22
N GLY A 685 24.46 14.06 12.06
CA GLY A 685 23.55 13.23 12.87
C GLY A 685 24.02 12.95 14.30
N ARG A 686 25.24 13.38 14.69
CA ARG A 686 25.80 13.15 16.04
C ARG A 686 25.74 14.38 16.95
N GLY A 687 25.10 15.45 16.49
CA GLY A 687 24.87 16.68 17.24
C GLY A 687 25.84 17.82 16.89
N ARG A 688 25.36 19.06 17.08
CA ARG A 688 26.02 20.30 16.62
C ARG A 688 27.48 20.44 17.09
N ARG A 689 27.77 20.09 18.35
CA ARG A 689 29.13 20.19 18.92
C ARG A 689 30.12 19.27 18.20
N GLN A 690 29.72 18.04 17.91
CA GLN A 690 30.59 17.04 17.27
C GLN A 690 30.79 17.35 15.78
N MET A 691 29.75 17.85 15.12
CA MET A 691 29.83 18.40 13.76
C MET A 691 30.87 19.52 13.65
N LEU A 692 30.80 20.53 14.52
CA LEU A 692 31.72 21.67 14.50
C LEU A 692 33.17 21.24 14.82
N VAL A 693 33.37 20.38 15.81
CA VAL A 693 34.69 19.86 16.16
C VAL A 693 35.29 19.05 15.02
N ALA A 694 34.51 18.16 14.40
CA ALA A 694 34.98 17.35 13.28
C ALA A 694 35.38 18.21 12.07
N GLY A 695 34.59 19.24 11.75
CA GLY A 695 34.91 20.18 10.67
C GLY A 695 36.20 20.96 10.93
N LEU A 696 36.37 21.50 12.15
CA LEU A 696 37.57 22.26 12.52
C LEU A 696 38.83 21.40 12.51
N VAL A 697 38.75 20.18 13.08
CA VAL A 697 39.89 19.25 13.12
C VAL A 697 40.28 18.81 11.71
N ALA A 698 39.32 18.55 10.82
CA ALA A 698 39.58 18.12 9.45
C ALA A 698 40.09 19.25 8.54
N ALA A 699 39.77 20.51 8.84
CA ALA A 699 40.25 21.67 8.06
C ALA A 699 41.77 21.84 8.16
N VAL A 700 42.39 21.52 9.31
CA VAL A 700 43.84 21.66 9.54
C VAL A 700 44.70 20.82 8.57
N PRO A 701 44.53 19.49 8.46
CA PRO A 701 45.28 18.70 7.48
C PRO A 701 44.90 19.06 6.04
N GLY A 702 43.64 19.46 5.78
CA GLY A 702 43.23 19.97 4.47
C GLY A 702 44.00 21.24 4.08
N LEU A 703 44.32 22.11 5.04
CA LEU A 703 45.13 23.31 4.83
C LEU A 703 46.59 22.99 4.50
N ILE A 704 47.17 22.03 5.22
CA ILE A 704 48.55 21.57 4.99
C ILE A 704 48.64 20.95 3.59
N TYR A 705 47.75 20.02 3.27
CA TYR A 705 47.67 19.38 1.96
C TYR A 705 47.43 20.40 0.84
N GLY A 706 46.47 21.31 1.03
CA GLY A 706 46.17 22.37 0.07
C GLY A 706 47.35 23.32 -0.18
N SER A 707 48.12 23.63 0.86
CA SER A 707 49.33 24.45 0.74
C SER A 707 50.41 23.76 -0.09
N VAL A 708 50.68 22.48 0.17
CA VAL A 708 51.64 21.68 -0.60
C VAL A 708 51.18 21.51 -2.05
N ASN A 709 49.91 21.16 -2.26
CA ASN A 709 49.33 20.97 -3.60
C ASN A 709 49.34 22.27 -4.41
N CYS A 710 49.03 23.41 -3.79
CA CYS A 710 49.09 24.72 -4.45
C CYS A 710 50.52 25.08 -4.90
N VAL A 711 51.54 24.78 -4.08
CA VAL A 711 52.94 25.00 -4.45
C VAL A 711 53.36 24.08 -5.60
N ALA A 712 53.02 22.79 -5.51
CA ALA A 712 53.33 21.81 -6.55
C ALA A 712 52.64 22.14 -7.88
N ALA A 713 51.35 22.48 -7.86
CA ALA A 713 50.58 22.86 -9.05
C ALA A 713 51.20 24.08 -9.76
N ARG A 714 51.65 25.08 -9.00
CA ARG A 714 52.34 26.26 -9.56
C ARG A 714 53.71 25.94 -10.14
N GLN A 715 54.46 25.03 -9.54
CA GLN A 715 55.77 24.61 -10.06
C GLN A 715 55.66 23.76 -11.33
N LEU A 716 54.58 22.99 -11.47
CA LEU A 716 54.35 22.09 -12.60
C LEU A 716 53.51 22.71 -13.72
N GLY A 717 53.01 23.95 -13.56
CA GLY A 717 52.10 24.58 -14.53
C GLY A 717 50.73 23.91 -14.63
N LEU A 718 50.29 23.27 -13.55
CA LEU A 718 49.02 22.54 -13.43
C LEU A 718 48.02 23.29 -12.54
N THR A 719 48.06 24.62 -12.56
CA THR A 719 47.04 25.40 -11.87
C THR A 719 45.71 25.33 -12.63
N PHE A 720 44.61 25.59 -11.95
CA PHE A 720 43.30 25.61 -12.60
C PHE A 720 43.25 26.66 -13.70
N GLU A 721 43.88 27.83 -13.51
CA GLU A 721 43.99 28.87 -14.52
C GLU A 721 44.70 28.37 -15.78
N ASP A 722 45.82 27.65 -15.60
CA ASP A 722 46.62 27.09 -16.69
C ASP A 722 45.84 26.00 -17.43
N MET A 723 45.28 25.04 -16.69
CA MET A 723 44.50 23.93 -17.22
C MET A 723 43.20 24.41 -17.90
N TYR A 724 42.53 25.42 -17.34
CA TYR A 724 41.32 26.00 -17.92
C TYR A 724 41.64 26.80 -19.18
N ARG A 725 42.74 27.56 -19.18
CA ARG A 725 43.23 28.26 -20.37
C ARG A 725 43.56 27.29 -21.49
N GLU A 726 44.28 26.20 -21.19
CA GLU A 726 44.57 25.14 -22.16
C GLU A 726 43.28 24.53 -22.69
N HIS A 727 42.34 24.17 -21.81
CA HIS A 727 41.05 23.57 -22.19
C HIS A 727 40.22 24.49 -23.11
N VAL A 728 40.13 25.79 -22.79
CA VAL A 728 39.45 26.78 -23.65
C VAL A 728 40.20 26.96 -24.96
N THR A 729 41.54 26.96 -24.94
CA THR A 729 42.38 27.07 -26.15
C THR A 729 42.11 25.91 -27.11
N VAL A 730 42.10 24.67 -26.61
CA VAL A 730 41.78 23.47 -27.40
C VAL A 730 40.35 23.53 -27.92
N MET A 731 39.39 24.00 -27.12
CA MET A 731 38.00 24.17 -27.55
C MET A 731 37.88 25.19 -28.69
N THR A 732 38.51 26.36 -28.57
CA THR A 732 38.57 27.32 -29.69
C THR A 732 39.30 26.72 -30.89
N ARG A 733 40.41 26.03 -30.70
CA ARG A 733 41.18 25.42 -31.81
C ARG A 733 40.36 24.36 -32.54
N ASN A 734 39.65 23.49 -31.83
CA ASN A 734 38.78 22.46 -32.42
C ASN A 734 37.54 23.04 -33.11
N GLN A 735 37.11 24.25 -32.75
CA GLN A 735 36.12 25.03 -33.53
C GLN A 735 36.71 25.67 -34.80
N PHE A 736 38.05 25.73 -34.92
CA PHE A 736 38.80 26.32 -36.05
C PHE A 736 39.68 25.31 -36.82
N VAL A 737 39.54 24.01 -36.59
CA VAL A 737 40.17 23.02 -37.49
C VAL A 737 39.33 23.02 -38.78
N GLU A 738 39.77 23.85 -39.73
CA GLU A 738 39.40 23.82 -41.15
C GLU A 738 39.56 22.40 -41.73
N PRO A 739 38.73 22.04 -42.73
CA PRO A 739 38.16 20.70 -42.96
C PRO A 739 39.12 19.54 -43.14
#